data_AF-D0N1S0-F1
#
_entry.id   AF-D0N1S0-F1
#
_cell.length_a   1.000
_cell.length_b   1.000
_cell.length_c   1.000
_cell.angle_alpha   90.00
_cell.angle_beta   90.00
_cell.angle_gamma   90.00
#
_symmetry.space_group_name_H-M   'P 1'
#
loop_
_entity.id
_entity.type
_entity.pdbx_description
1 polymer ?
#
loop_
_entity_poly.entity_id
_entity_poly.type
_entity_poly.pdbx_seq_one_letter_code
_entity_poly.pdbx_strand_id
1 'polypeptide(L)'
;MADEAKSNKLNRELLRWIQSLDLAYSIKNVKRDFANGFLVAEILSRYYDKDISMHSYDNGIGMKVRKDNWDQLVKIFGRFVDLEPLTNKSDIDAIVHCQNGAAVVFLTKLYQCLTKRTIQPTAVANLPSSGHIAAPMSIAKSLNTVDEIPPYAKPTNSAFIRDKMREPEIAEMRDQTQLNRRVRDIHSQLEETQHLERLMTDTPDRYPAIRSASKATVLRGATKPVRNDDSNPVLMTQQIVREVQIKTINQKGLEKLRATREAKENESLGYSGSSCLLGEARGVASFDTRGMNGSMPEVIQKRRPLDLLNEIVARKLSSMELILKPRGGKDKFENFLDNVSEGNVFGESESFLDFPRDFWKFVGLMYPMLAEHDESHILFHTTVHLFIVLGQHCVRRDSSAASLFMPEFLLPKLTVILYQYSNKRAPLLRILYAFLPNTVLAHIQAIKQLREALNDDIPLFIHLLAVLIVMESELDETLVDLYHYYCCIGLETTCEKLRAACLSMLIPFLNYDVNLVVDLLPRLTQLSSRHAWWEVKAQLVIVASAVLRIEPPRDFTEQIELCLTIIEREFHPEASLNLRRVGLSYLSRNLEHYQELVPLYIDVLLSLPAVLPILGASGAVYQLLPLVTNWDSMAIAKQVFYEHKNNNSADPDVLLVILKCFEQLLHTNQQLNVRMLYDQMKNYVVLGFASANTCKLSASIFRIAVAALDGSDTDVFQYAALVDALQQLITRDVEDVRQQTVVKMLHDAHVLSSVWAERVLRCVSNLRSTCDADTFKASLFSITFEL
;
A
#
# COMPACT_ATOMS: atom_id res chain seq x y z
N MET A 1 -25.72 -40.16 -14.17
CA MET A 1 -24.49 -40.48 -13.41
C MET A 1 -23.19 -40.10 -14.12
N ALA A 2 -23.21 -39.50 -15.32
CA ALA A 2 -21.98 -39.15 -16.06
C ALA A 2 -21.47 -37.71 -15.83
N ASP A 3 -22.29 -36.77 -15.34
CA ASP A 3 -21.89 -35.35 -15.18
C ASP A 3 -21.26 -34.99 -13.82
N GLU A 4 -21.37 -35.84 -12.79
CA GLU A 4 -20.61 -35.64 -11.54
C GLU A 4 -19.10 -35.87 -11.70
N ALA A 5 -18.67 -36.53 -12.79
CA ALA A 5 -17.30 -36.97 -13.00
C ALA A 5 -16.29 -35.87 -13.37
N LYS A 6 -16.73 -34.62 -13.61
CA LYS A 6 -15.84 -33.52 -14.08
C LYS A 6 -15.54 -32.44 -13.04
N SER A 7 -16.08 -32.52 -11.82
CA SER A 7 -15.83 -31.52 -10.77
C SER A 7 -14.52 -31.79 -10.02
N ASN A 8 -13.68 -30.77 -9.87
CA ASN A 8 -12.45 -30.83 -9.05
C ASN A 8 -12.69 -30.51 -7.57
N LYS A 9 -13.96 -30.42 -7.12
CA LYS A 9 -14.32 -30.12 -5.72
C LYS A 9 -14.36 -31.40 -4.90
N LEU A 10 -13.73 -31.39 -3.73
CA LEU A 10 -13.79 -32.51 -2.78
C LEU A 10 -15.11 -32.49 -2.01
N ASN A 11 -15.68 -33.67 -1.77
CA ASN A 11 -16.80 -33.84 -0.84
C ASN A 11 -16.35 -33.42 0.59
N ARG A 12 -17.26 -32.83 1.37
CA ARG A 12 -17.04 -32.41 2.77
C ARG A 12 -16.50 -33.54 3.66
N GLU A 13 -16.82 -34.79 3.38
CA GLU A 13 -16.25 -35.94 4.08
C GLU A 13 -14.76 -36.16 3.73
N LEU A 14 -14.40 -36.17 2.44
CA LEU A 14 -13.01 -36.26 1.99
C LEU A 14 -12.16 -35.11 2.50
N LEU A 15 -12.71 -33.89 2.48
CA LEU A 15 -11.99 -32.70 2.94
C LEU A 15 -11.65 -32.80 4.43
N ARG A 16 -12.60 -33.25 5.27
CA ARG A 16 -12.36 -33.49 6.70
C ARG A 16 -11.35 -34.61 6.94
N TRP A 17 -11.44 -35.70 6.18
CA TRP A 17 -10.48 -36.81 6.28
C TRP A 17 -9.07 -36.34 5.96
N ILE A 18 -8.87 -35.66 4.82
CA ILE A 18 -7.54 -35.20 4.42
C ILE A 18 -6.97 -34.18 5.42
N GLN A 19 -7.80 -33.27 5.95
CA GLN A 19 -7.37 -32.32 7.00
C GLN A 19 -6.99 -33.03 8.31
N SER A 20 -7.62 -34.16 8.64
CA SER A 20 -7.28 -34.92 9.85
C SER A 20 -5.93 -35.65 9.77
N LEU A 21 -5.36 -35.80 8.58
CA LEU A 21 -4.07 -36.47 8.37
C LEU A 21 -2.86 -35.57 8.65
N ASP A 22 -3.07 -34.27 8.89
CA ASP A 22 -2.03 -33.27 9.20
C ASP A 22 -0.83 -33.32 8.24
N LEU A 23 -1.12 -33.24 6.94
CA LEU A 23 -0.11 -33.30 5.87
C LEU A 23 0.79 -32.05 5.88
N ALA A 24 2.06 -32.22 5.51
CA ALA A 24 3.08 -31.17 5.50
C ALA A 24 2.75 -30.01 4.55
N TYR A 25 1.93 -30.26 3.52
CA TYR A 25 1.48 -29.24 2.58
C TYR A 25 -0.05 -29.09 2.58
N SER A 26 -0.50 -27.82 2.64
CA SER A 26 -1.92 -27.49 2.47
C SER A 26 -2.35 -27.70 1.02
N ILE A 27 -3.48 -28.38 0.80
CA ILE A 27 -4.03 -28.60 -0.54
C ILE A 27 -4.80 -27.36 -0.98
N LYS A 28 -4.31 -26.68 -2.02
CA LYS A 28 -4.94 -25.48 -2.61
C LYS A 28 -5.61 -25.81 -3.94
N ASN A 29 -5.00 -26.68 -4.74
CA ASN A 29 -5.52 -27.12 -6.02
C ASN A 29 -5.40 -28.64 -6.13
N VAL A 30 -6.48 -29.34 -5.77
CA VAL A 30 -6.59 -30.81 -5.76
C VAL A 30 -6.05 -31.46 -7.03
N LYS A 31 -6.33 -30.86 -8.19
CA LYS A 31 -5.92 -31.39 -9.49
C LYS A 31 -4.40 -31.31 -9.72
N ARG A 32 -3.75 -30.25 -9.24
CA ARG A 32 -2.31 -30.02 -9.43
C ARG A 32 -1.49 -30.67 -8.32
N ASP A 33 -1.94 -30.51 -7.08
CA ASP A 33 -1.18 -30.87 -5.90
C ASP A 33 -1.07 -32.41 -5.77
N PHE A 34 -2.09 -33.17 -6.23
CA PHE A 34 -2.04 -34.63 -6.29
C PHE A 34 -1.41 -35.21 -7.56
N ALA A 35 -1.16 -34.41 -8.60
CA ALA A 35 -0.64 -34.92 -9.88
C ALA A 35 0.78 -35.48 -9.80
N ASN A 36 1.59 -35.00 -8.85
CA ASN A 36 2.96 -35.46 -8.65
C ASN A 36 3.03 -36.84 -7.95
N GLY A 37 2.02 -37.19 -7.13
CA GLY A 37 2.03 -38.43 -6.34
C GLY A 37 2.69 -38.29 -4.96
N PHE A 38 3.51 -37.26 -4.71
CA PHE A 38 4.15 -37.03 -3.40
C PHE A 38 3.14 -36.96 -2.23
N LEU A 39 2.04 -36.20 -2.38
CA LEU A 39 0.99 -36.13 -1.36
C LEU A 39 0.26 -37.47 -1.17
N VAL A 40 0.18 -38.30 -2.21
CA VAL A 40 -0.40 -39.64 -2.11
C VAL A 40 0.52 -40.54 -1.29
N ALA A 41 1.84 -40.47 -1.53
CA ALA A 41 2.84 -41.17 -0.73
C ALA A 41 2.79 -40.72 0.74
N GLU A 42 2.64 -39.42 0.98
CA GLU A 42 2.53 -38.87 2.33
C GLU A 42 1.28 -39.38 3.06
N ILE A 43 0.12 -39.37 2.40
CA ILE A 43 -1.12 -39.95 2.94
C ILE A 43 -0.90 -41.41 3.31
N LEU A 44 -0.32 -42.20 2.40
CA LEU A 44 -0.09 -43.62 2.64
C LEU A 44 0.94 -43.87 3.75
N SER A 45 1.94 -43.00 3.92
CA SER A 45 2.94 -43.10 5.00
C SER A 45 2.32 -43.02 6.40
N ARG A 46 1.13 -42.40 6.54
CA ARG A 46 0.37 -42.37 7.79
C ARG A 46 -0.30 -43.71 8.13
N TYR A 47 -0.49 -44.57 7.13
CA TYR A 47 -1.13 -45.88 7.29
C TYR A 47 -0.14 -47.05 7.16
N TYR A 48 0.95 -46.87 6.40
CA TYR A 48 1.97 -47.87 6.11
C TYR A 48 3.38 -47.29 6.34
N ASP A 49 3.65 -46.87 7.58
CA ASP A 49 4.87 -46.18 8.03
C ASP A 49 6.17 -46.97 7.73
N LYS A 50 6.12 -48.30 7.83
CA LYS A 50 7.28 -49.19 7.60
C LYS A 50 7.56 -49.48 6.13
N ASP A 51 6.60 -49.25 5.25
CA ASP A 51 6.68 -49.65 3.84
C ASP A 51 6.88 -48.46 2.89
N ILE A 52 6.74 -47.23 3.39
CA ILE A 52 6.85 -46.00 2.60
C ILE A 52 7.91 -45.09 3.20
N SER A 53 9.01 -44.93 2.46
CA SER A 53 10.05 -43.96 2.79
C SER A 53 9.83 -42.67 2.01
N MET A 54 9.43 -41.60 2.71
CA MET A 54 9.19 -40.28 2.10
C MET A 54 10.42 -39.70 1.40
N HIS A 55 11.64 -40.12 1.76
CA HIS A 55 12.88 -39.70 1.10
C HIS A 55 13.03 -40.25 -0.33
N SER A 56 12.22 -41.23 -0.73
CA SER A 56 12.27 -41.84 -2.07
C SER A 56 11.40 -41.09 -3.11
N TYR A 57 10.59 -40.13 -2.66
CA TYR A 57 9.65 -39.37 -3.49
C TYR A 57 10.11 -37.91 -3.63
N ASP A 58 10.11 -37.38 -4.86
CA ASP A 58 10.54 -36.01 -5.17
C ASP A 58 9.34 -35.09 -5.44
N ASN A 59 9.30 -33.92 -4.81
CA ASN A 59 8.25 -32.91 -4.98
C ASN A 59 8.41 -32.04 -6.25
N GLY A 60 9.27 -32.44 -7.20
CA GLY A 60 9.49 -31.76 -8.47
C GLY A 60 8.27 -31.71 -9.40
N ILE A 61 8.09 -30.61 -10.14
CA ILE A 61 6.89 -30.41 -10.98
C ILE A 61 6.95 -31.09 -12.36
N GLY A 62 8.12 -31.59 -12.77
CA GLY A 62 8.38 -32.12 -14.12
C GLY A 62 7.78 -33.51 -14.38
N MET A 63 7.36 -33.78 -15.62
CA MET A 63 6.67 -35.03 -16.00
C MET A 63 7.44 -36.31 -15.66
N LYS A 64 8.78 -36.29 -15.81
CA LYS A 64 9.64 -37.43 -15.46
C LYS A 64 9.56 -37.78 -13.97
N VAL A 65 9.56 -36.76 -13.10
CA VAL A 65 9.46 -36.92 -11.65
C VAL A 65 8.08 -37.43 -11.26
N ARG A 66 7.01 -36.90 -11.86
CA ARG A 66 5.65 -37.39 -11.62
C ARG A 66 5.53 -38.87 -11.96
N LYS A 67 5.97 -39.28 -13.17
CA LYS A 67 5.91 -40.68 -13.59
C LYS A 67 6.71 -41.59 -12.66
N ASP A 68 7.92 -41.19 -12.27
CA ASP A 68 8.75 -41.97 -11.34
C ASP A 68 8.07 -42.17 -9.97
N ASN A 69 7.53 -41.10 -9.37
CA ASN A 69 6.79 -41.19 -8.13
C ASN A 69 5.55 -42.11 -8.24
N TRP A 70 4.79 -42.01 -9.33
CA TRP A 70 3.63 -42.87 -9.56
C TRP A 70 4.01 -44.33 -9.84
N ASP A 71 5.12 -44.59 -10.53
CA ASP A 71 5.67 -45.94 -10.73
C ASP A 71 6.08 -46.58 -9.40
N GLN A 72 6.63 -45.80 -8.47
CA GLN A 72 6.91 -46.24 -7.10
C GLN A 72 5.61 -46.55 -6.33
N LEU A 73 4.59 -45.68 -6.42
CA LEU A 73 3.28 -45.92 -5.79
C LEU A 73 2.57 -47.16 -6.33
N VAL A 74 2.64 -47.42 -7.64
CA VAL A 74 2.05 -48.62 -8.26
C VAL A 74 2.61 -49.91 -7.67
N LYS A 75 3.92 -49.94 -7.39
CA LYS A 75 4.57 -51.10 -6.73
C LYS A 75 4.05 -51.31 -5.31
N ILE A 76 3.75 -50.22 -4.59
CA ILE A 76 3.15 -50.27 -3.25
C ILE A 76 1.69 -50.73 -3.31
N PHE A 77 0.89 -50.23 -4.27
CA PHE A 77 -0.50 -50.66 -4.46
C PHE A 77 -0.60 -52.16 -4.76
N GLY A 78 0.31 -52.69 -5.57
CA GLY A 78 0.37 -54.13 -5.87
C GLY A 78 0.84 -55.00 -4.70
N ARG A 79 1.39 -54.43 -3.63
CA ARG A 79 1.87 -55.16 -2.44
C ARG A 79 0.77 -55.37 -1.40
N PHE A 80 -0.27 -54.54 -1.40
CA PHE A 80 -1.37 -54.61 -0.43
C PHE A 80 -2.69 -54.90 -1.14
N VAL A 81 -3.34 -56.01 -0.76
CA VAL A 81 -4.64 -56.44 -1.34
C VAL A 81 -5.70 -55.33 -1.22
N ASP A 82 -5.66 -54.55 -0.14
CA ASP A 82 -6.58 -53.46 0.11
C ASP A 82 -6.45 -52.26 -0.83
N LEU A 83 -5.30 -52.12 -1.51
CA LEU A 83 -4.97 -51.02 -2.42
C LEU A 83 -4.98 -51.44 -3.90
N GLU A 84 -5.19 -52.72 -4.20
CA GLU A 84 -5.26 -53.25 -5.57
C GLU A 84 -6.16 -52.43 -6.52
N PRO A 85 -7.35 -51.93 -6.10
CA PRO A 85 -8.23 -51.11 -6.95
C PRO A 85 -7.62 -49.79 -7.46
N LEU A 86 -6.50 -49.35 -6.87
CA LEU A 86 -5.78 -48.11 -7.24
C LEU A 86 -4.72 -48.35 -8.33
N THR A 87 -4.46 -49.60 -8.73
CA THR A 87 -3.41 -49.98 -9.70
C THR A 87 -3.80 -49.71 -11.15
N ASN A 88 -5.00 -49.17 -11.39
CA ASN A 88 -5.49 -48.91 -12.75
C ASN A 88 -4.65 -47.82 -13.45
N LYS A 89 -3.89 -48.22 -14.47
CA LYS A 89 -2.99 -47.33 -15.22
C LYS A 89 -3.72 -46.15 -15.87
N SER A 90 -4.94 -46.36 -16.39
CA SER A 90 -5.70 -45.26 -17.01
C SER A 90 -6.05 -44.14 -16.03
N ASP A 91 -6.37 -44.51 -14.78
CA ASP A 91 -6.73 -43.54 -13.74
C ASP A 91 -5.49 -42.77 -13.29
N ILE A 92 -4.35 -43.45 -13.17
CA ILE A 92 -3.07 -42.84 -12.80
C ILE A 92 -2.60 -41.88 -13.90
N ASP A 93 -2.64 -42.30 -15.16
CA ASP A 93 -2.27 -41.45 -16.30
C ASP A 93 -3.15 -40.20 -16.37
N ALA A 94 -4.45 -40.32 -16.08
CA ALA A 94 -5.36 -39.18 -15.99
C ALA A 94 -4.98 -38.19 -14.88
N ILE A 95 -4.48 -38.67 -13.74
CA ILE A 95 -4.03 -37.82 -12.62
C ILE A 95 -2.70 -37.13 -12.95
N VAL A 96 -1.73 -37.87 -13.50
CA VAL A 96 -0.40 -37.36 -13.89
C VAL A 96 -0.53 -36.18 -14.87
N HIS A 97 -1.45 -36.31 -15.84
CA HIS A 97 -1.74 -35.28 -16.84
C HIS A 97 -2.69 -34.18 -16.35
N CYS A 98 -3.09 -34.23 -15.08
CA CYS A 98 -4.05 -33.31 -14.50
C CYS A 98 -5.31 -33.25 -15.38
N GLN A 99 -6.05 -34.34 -15.54
CA GLN A 99 -7.39 -34.33 -16.14
C GLN A 99 -8.43 -33.85 -15.11
N ASN A 100 -9.53 -33.25 -15.57
CA ASN A 100 -10.59 -32.76 -14.67
C ASN A 100 -11.28 -33.94 -13.96
N GLY A 101 -11.48 -33.83 -12.65
CA GLY A 101 -12.16 -34.85 -11.83
C GLY A 101 -11.31 -36.08 -11.47
N ALA A 102 -10.24 -36.38 -12.22
CA ALA A 102 -9.41 -37.58 -12.02
C ALA A 102 -8.85 -37.72 -10.59
N ALA A 103 -8.27 -36.63 -10.04
CA ALA A 103 -7.74 -36.63 -8.68
C ALA A 103 -8.83 -36.87 -7.62
N VAL A 104 -10.04 -36.35 -7.82
CA VAL A 104 -11.16 -36.51 -6.87
C VAL A 104 -11.68 -37.95 -6.87
N VAL A 105 -11.80 -38.56 -8.05
CA VAL A 105 -12.19 -39.97 -8.20
C VAL A 105 -11.16 -40.88 -7.53
N PHE A 106 -9.87 -40.61 -7.75
CA PHE A 106 -8.79 -41.35 -7.11
C PHE A 106 -8.80 -41.22 -5.59
N LEU A 107 -8.92 -39.99 -5.05
CA LEU A 107 -8.97 -39.76 -3.62
C LEU A 107 -10.19 -40.42 -2.97
N THR A 108 -11.31 -40.51 -3.68
CA THR A 108 -12.50 -41.25 -3.24
C THR A 108 -12.20 -42.74 -3.10
N LYS A 109 -11.55 -43.34 -4.11
CA LYS A 109 -11.12 -44.75 -4.05
C LYS A 109 -10.10 -44.97 -2.93
N LEU A 110 -9.11 -44.08 -2.80
CA LEU A 110 -8.08 -44.15 -1.77
C LEU A 110 -8.69 -44.08 -0.36
N TYR A 111 -9.63 -43.16 -0.12
CA TYR A 111 -10.36 -43.07 1.15
C TYR A 111 -11.10 -44.37 1.48
N GLN A 112 -11.80 -44.95 0.51
CA GLN A 112 -12.55 -46.20 0.70
C GLN A 112 -11.62 -47.37 0.99
N CYS A 113 -10.48 -47.44 0.29
CA CYS A 113 -9.46 -48.48 0.50
C CYS A 113 -8.84 -48.40 1.91
N LEU A 114 -8.51 -47.20 2.39
CA LEU A 114 -7.82 -46.98 3.66
C LEU A 114 -8.76 -46.99 4.89
N THR A 115 -9.98 -46.49 4.75
CA THR A 115 -10.92 -46.35 5.89
C THR A 115 -12.01 -47.41 5.91
N LYS A 116 -12.16 -48.18 4.83
CA LYS A 116 -13.24 -49.16 4.59
C LYS A 116 -14.65 -48.55 4.68
N ARG A 117 -14.78 -47.23 4.53
CA ARG A 117 -16.04 -46.48 4.56
C ARG A 117 -16.41 -45.98 3.17
N THR A 118 -17.68 -46.12 2.79
CA THR A 118 -18.21 -45.60 1.52
C THR A 118 -18.77 -44.19 1.70
N ILE A 119 -18.36 -43.27 0.83
CA ILE A 119 -18.86 -41.88 0.83
C ILE A 119 -20.30 -41.86 0.31
N GLN A 120 -21.21 -41.23 1.05
CA GLN A 120 -22.59 -41.05 0.58
C GLN A 120 -22.66 -39.98 -0.52
N PRO A 121 -23.31 -40.25 -1.67
CA PRO A 121 -23.55 -39.24 -2.70
C PRO A 121 -24.41 -38.10 -2.12
N THR A 122 -24.02 -36.87 -2.40
CA THR A 122 -24.73 -35.68 -1.92
C THR A 122 -26.08 -35.58 -2.68
N ALA A 123 -27.15 -36.14 -2.12
CA ALA A 123 -28.49 -35.92 -2.65
C ALA A 123 -28.83 -34.43 -2.52
N VAL A 124 -29.02 -33.76 -3.66
CA VAL A 124 -29.41 -32.36 -3.71
C VAL A 124 -30.84 -32.27 -3.19
N ALA A 125 -31.03 -31.55 -2.09
CA ALA A 125 -32.34 -31.29 -1.51
C ALA A 125 -33.15 -30.40 -2.46
N ASN A 126 -34.19 -30.95 -3.08
CA ASN A 126 -35.24 -30.15 -3.72
C ASN A 126 -36.03 -29.42 -2.63
N LEU A 127 -36.05 -28.10 -2.67
CA LEU A 127 -36.92 -27.27 -1.82
C LEU A 127 -38.40 -27.41 -2.25
N PRO A 128 -39.36 -27.27 -1.31
CA PRO A 128 -40.78 -27.48 -1.58
C PRO A 128 -41.41 -26.30 -2.33
N SER A 129 -42.15 -26.63 -3.39
CA SER A 129 -43.06 -25.72 -4.08
C SER A 129 -44.34 -25.50 -3.27
N SER A 130 -44.77 -24.25 -3.15
CA SER A 130 -46.11 -23.87 -2.68
C SER A 130 -46.91 -23.28 -3.85
N GLY A 131 -48.12 -23.80 -4.08
CA GLY A 131 -49.23 -23.09 -4.76
C GLY A 131 -49.69 -23.58 -6.15
N HIS A 132 -50.49 -24.67 -6.18
CA HIS A 132 -51.79 -24.90 -6.90
C HIS A 132 -52.11 -24.26 -8.29
N ILE A 133 -52.85 -24.80 -9.28
CA ILE A 133 -53.62 -26.03 -9.66
C ILE A 133 -53.82 -25.89 -11.21
N ALA A 134 -53.61 -26.88 -12.08
CA ALA A 134 -54.64 -27.74 -12.69
C ALA A 134 -54.02 -28.72 -13.72
N ALA A 135 -54.53 -29.94 -13.78
CA ALA A 135 -54.22 -30.99 -14.79
C ALA A 135 -55.46 -31.17 -15.74
N PRO A 136 -55.50 -32.10 -16.74
CA PRO A 136 -54.48 -33.03 -17.26
C PRO A 136 -54.44 -33.14 -18.83
N MET A 137 -53.39 -33.77 -19.41
CA MET A 137 -53.46 -34.82 -20.46
C MET A 137 -52.06 -35.28 -20.95
N SER A 138 -51.66 -36.51 -20.56
CA SER A 138 -51.26 -37.68 -21.40
C SER A 138 -50.77 -37.41 -22.85
N ILE A 139 -49.73 -38.00 -23.47
CA ILE A 139 -48.97 -39.26 -23.32
C ILE A 139 -47.69 -39.18 -24.19
N ALA A 140 -46.59 -39.75 -23.67
CA ALA A 140 -45.42 -40.32 -24.36
C ALA A 140 -44.62 -39.51 -25.42
N LYS A 141 -43.44 -39.00 -24.99
CA LYS A 141 -42.15 -39.40 -25.58
C LYS A 141 -40.99 -38.96 -24.67
N SER A 142 -40.60 -39.88 -23.80
CA SER A 142 -39.30 -39.88 -23.14
C SER A 142 -38.23 -40.27 -24.16
N LEU A 143 -37.30 -39.36 -24.47
CA LEU A 143 -35.86 -39.64 -24.55
C LEU A 143 -35.10 -38.34 -24.84
N ASN A 144 -34.05 -38.10 -24.04
CA ASN A 144 -32.97 -37.13 -24.29
C ASN A 144 -33.31 -35.65 -24.06
N THR A 145 -33.42 -35.24 -22.79
CA THR A 145 -33.04 -33.88 -22.37
C THR A 145 -31.87 -34.02 -21.42
N VAL A 146 -30.67 -34.11 -21.99
CA VAL A 146 -29.44 -33.74 -21.29
C VAL A 146 -29.58 -32.25 -20.98
N ASP A 147 -29.36 -31.86 -19.73
CA ASP A 147 -29.41 -30.47 -19.28
C ASP A 147 -28.63 -29.57 -20.26
N GLU A 148 -29.36 -28.79 -21.04
CA GLU A 148 -28.78 -27.94 -22.08
C GLU A 148 -28.18 -26.72 -21.39
N ILE A 149 -26.87 -26.81 -21.11
CA ILE A 149 -26.10 -25.73 -20.48
C ILE A 149 -26.31 -24.47 -21.34
N PRO A 150 -26.82 -23.36 -20.76
CA PRO A 150 -27.07 -22.14 -21.49
C PRO A 150 -25.81 -21.67 -22.25
N PRO A 151 -25.94 -21.00 -23.42
CA PRO A 151 -24.81 -20.62 -24.27
C PRO A 151 -23.70 -19.86 -23.53
N TYR A 152 -24.06 -19.06 -22.52
CA TYR A 152 -23.14 -18.27 -21.71
C TYR A 152 -22.40 -19.09 -20.63
N ALA A 153 -22.87 -20.28 -20.28
CA ALA A 153 -22.27 -21.17 -19.28
C ALA A 153 -21.38 -22.26 -19.91
N LYS A 154 -21.26 -22.28 -21.24
CA LYS A 154 -20.35 -23.18 -21.96
C LYS A 154 -18.88 -22.76 -21.76
N PRO A 155 -17.95 -23.71 -21.67
CA PRO A 155 -16.53 -23.39 -21.50
C PRO A 155 -16.00 -22.58 -22.70
N THR A 156 -15.14 -21.61 -22.42
CA THR A 156 -14.49 -20.80 -23.48
C THR A 156 -13.60 -21.67 -24.37
N ASN A 157 -13.36 -21.26 -25.62
CA ASN A 157 -12.47 -21.98 -26.56
C ASN A 157 -11.10 -22.27 -25.95
N SER A 158 -10.54 -21.32 -25.19
CA SER A 158 -9.27 -21.50 -24.48
C SER A 158 -9.33 -22.54 -23.36
N ALA A 159 -10.48 -22.71 -22.69
CA ALA A 159 -10.67 -23.72 -21.66
C ALA A 159 -10.81 -25.12 -22.29
N PHE A 160 -11.58 -25.25 -23.37
CA PHE A 160 -11.76 -26.51 -24.09
C PHE A 160 -10.44 -27.02 -24.70
N ILE A 161 -9.69 -26.15 -25.39
CA ILE A 161 -8.40 -26.51 -25.98
C ILE A 161 -7.41 -26.95 -24.90
N ARG A 162 -7.34 -26.24 -23.76
CA ARG A 162 -6.46 -26.62 -22.65
C ARG A 162 -6.84 -27.95 -22.01
N ASP A 163 -8.11 -28.34 -22.03
CA ASP A 163 -8.55 -29.63 -21.50
C ASP A 163 -8.18 -30.77 -22.47
N LYS A 164 -8.41 -30.56 -23.78
CA LYS A 164 -8.00 -31.50 -24.83
C LYS A 164 -6.49 -31.69 -24.93
N MET A 165 -5.70 -30.63 -24.75
CA MET A 165 -4.23 -30.75 -24.74
C MET A 165 -3.67 -31.58 -23.58
N ARG A 166 -4.48 -31.89 -22.56
CA ARG A 166 -4.09 -32.73 -21.42
C ARG A 166 -4.41 -34.21 -21.64
N GLU A 167 -5.02 -34.58 -22.76
CA GLU A 167 -5.20 -35.98 -23.14
C GLU A 167 -3.82 -36.62 -23.38
N PRO A 168 -3.57 -37.86 -22.90
CA PRO A 168 -2.24 -38.47 -22.92
C PRO A 168 -1.69 -38.63 -24.34
N GLU A 169 -2.56 -38.86 -25.33
CA GLU A 169 -2.20 -38.94 -26.74
C GLU A 169 -1.59 -37.65 -27.30
N ILE A 170 -2.01 -36.48 -26.79
CA ILE A 170 -1.56 -35.17 -27.26
C ILE A 170 -0.43 -34.64 -26.39
N ALA A 171 -0.52 -34.82 -25.06
CA ALA A 171 0.45 -34.34 -24.10
C ALA A 171 1.83 -35.01 -24.24
N GLU A 172 1.89 -36.24 -24.75
CA GLU A 172 3.13 -37.01 -24.94
C GLU A 172 3.76 -36.87 -26.33
N MET A 173 3.14 -36.08 -27.23
CA MET A 173 3.68 -35.83 -28.58
C MET A 173 4.95 -34.97 -28.53
N ARG A 174 6.07 -35.50 -29.04
CA ARG A 174 7.37 -34.81 -29.05
C ARG A 174 7.58 -33.86 -30.24
N ASP A 175 6.86 -34.07 -31.35
CA ASP A 175 7.00 -33.27 -32.56
C ASP A 175 6.10 -32.02 -32.53
N GLN A 176 6.74 -30.85 -32.42
CA GLN A 176 6.07 -29.55 -32.34
C GLN A 176 5.18 -29.25 -33.57
N THR A 177 5.54 -29.76 -34.75
CA THR A 177 4.77 -29.53 -35.98
C THR A 177 3.48 -30.34 -35.98
N GLN A 178 3.51 -31.57 -35.47
CA GLN A 178 2.33 -32.42 -35.32
C GLN A 178 1.43 -31.92 -34.20
N LEU A 179 1.99 -31.44 -33.09
CA LEU A 179 1.24 -30.79 -32.03
C LEU A 179 0.49 -29.56 -32.56
N ASN A 180 1.16 -28.66 -33.29
CA ASN A 180 0.54 -27.49 -33.90
C ASN A 180 -0.51 -27.84 -34.97
N ARG A 181 -0.43 -29.01 -35.60
CA ARG A 181 -1.49 -29.53 -36.50
C ARG A 181 -2.70 -29.99 -35.67
N ARG A 182 -2.50 -30.85 -34.67
CA ARG A 182 -3.57 -31.33 -33.78
C ARG A 182 -4.32 -30.20 -33.08
N VAL A 183 -3.63 -29.16 -32.62
CA VAL A 183 -4.26 -27.99 -32.00
C VAL A 183 -5.16 -27.23 -32.99
N ARG A 184 -4.73 -27.11 -34.25
CA ARG A 184 -5.56 -26.52 -35.31
C ARG A 184 -6.75 -27.39 -35.66
N ASP A 185 -6.56 -28.71 -35.70
CA ASP A 185 -7.64 -29.66 -35.97
C ASP A 185 -8.71 -29.62 -34.86
N ILE A 186 -8.30 -29.58 -33.58
CA ILE A 186 -9.20 -29.43 -32.43
C ILE A 186 -9.96 -28.10 -32.49
N HIS A 187 -9.28 -27.03 -32.88
CA HIS A 187 -9.90 -25.72 -33.03
C HIS A 187 -10.95 -25.72 -34.16
N SER A 188 -10.62 -26.30 -35.33
CA SER A 188 -11.52 -26.42 -36.48
C SER A 188 -12.76 -27.26 -36.13
N GLN A 189 -12.57 -28.43 -35.50
CA GLN A 189 -13.67 -29.30 -35.10
C GLN A 189 -14.62 -28.60 -34.12
N LEU A 190 -14.10 -27.83 -33.17
CA LEU A 190 -14.94 -27.10 -32.22
C LEU A 190 -15.69 -25.94 -32.90
N GLU A 191 -15.05 -25.22 -33.82
CA GLU A 191 -15.70 -24.17 -34.62
C GLU A 191 -16.84 -24.74 -35.48
N GLU A 192 -16.62 -25.90 -36.11
CA GLU A 192 -17.65 -26.65 -36.83
C GLU A 192 -18.80 -27.04 -35.90
N THR A 193 -18.49 -27.54 -34.69
CA THR A 193 -19.52 -27.93 -33.71
C THR A 193 -20.35 -26.71 -33.25
N GLN A 194 -19.70 -25.57 -33.00
CA GLN A 194 -20.38 -24.31 -32.64
C GLN A 194 -21.17 -23.71 -33.81
N HIS A 195 -20.73 -23.94 -35.05
CA HIS A 195 -21.43 -23.51 -36.24
C HIS A 195 -22.69 -24.35 -36.47
N LEU A 196 -22.58 -25.68 -36.32
CA LEU A 196 -23.70 -26.62 -36.31
C LEU A 196 -24.71 -26.28 -35.22
N GLU A 197 -24.25 -25.97 -34.01
CA GLU A 197 -25.14 -25.61 -32.90
C GLU A 197 -25.89 -24.30 -33.15
N ARG A 198 -25.23 -23.30 -33.76
CA ARG A 198 -25.88 -22.05 -34.20
C ARG A 198 -26.96 -22.30 -35.26
N LEU A 199 -26.73 -23.25 -36.16
CA LEU A 199 -27.69 -23.65 -37.18
C LEU A 199 -28.86 -24.49 -36.61
N MET A 200 -28.66 -25.16 -35.47
CA MET A 200 -29.70 -25.96 -34.79
C MET A 200 -30.64 -25.13 -33.90
N THR A 201 -30.22 -23.95 -33.44
CA THR A 201 -31.03 -23.05 -32.59
C THR A 201 -32.06 -22.19 -33.33
N ASP A 202 -32.11 -22.24 -34.67
CA ASP A 202 -33.04 -21.49 -35.51
C ASP A 202 -34.43 -22.16 -35.64
N THR A 203 -35.00 -22.64 -34.53
CA THR A 203 -36.44 -22.99 -34.45
C THR A 203 -37.22 -21.86 -33.77
N PRO A 204 -38.31 -21.32 -34.36
CA PRO A 204 -38.78 -19.95 -34.05
C PRO A 204 -39.54 -19.73 -32.74
N ASP A 205 -39.65 -20.66 -31.79
CA ASP A 205 -40.52 -20.46 -30.62
C ASP A 205 -40.06 -21.24 -29.37
N ARG A 206 -39.17 -20.66 -28.55
CA ARG A 206 -39.10 -21.11 -27.14
C ARG A 206 -38.61 -20.19 -26.04
N TYR A 207 -38.17 -18.95 -26.31
CA TYR A 207 -37.91 -17.99 -25.21
C TYR A 207 -38.27 -16.55 -25.61
N PRO A 208 -39.16 -15.86 -24.86
CA PRO A 208 -39.39 -14.44 -25.07
C PRO A 208 -38.16 -13.66 -24.59
N ALA A 209 -37.71 -12.73 -25.43
CA ALA A 209 -36.60 -11.84 -25.15
C ALA A 209 -36.88 -11.00 -23.89
N ILE A 210 -36.23 -11.33 -22.77
CA ILE A 210 -35.96 -10.34 -21.72
C ILE A 210 -34.77 -9.51 -22.20
N ARG A 211 -35.08 -8.49 -23.01
CA ARG A 211 -34.24 -7.30 -23.09
C ARG A 211 -34.48 -6.51 -21.82
N SER A 212 -33.50 -6.43 -20.93
CA SER A 212 -33.29 -5.22 -20.11
C SER A 212 -31.93 -5.19 -19.44
N ALA A 213 -31.33 -4.01 -19.54
CA ALA A 213 -30.25 -3.44 -18.73
C ALA A 213 -28.85 -4.07 -18.83
N SER A 214 -28.06 -3.58 -19.80
CA SER A 214 -27.09 -2.52 -19.49
C SER A 214 -26.40 -2.06 -20.77
N LYS A 215 -26.83 -0.89 -21.21
CA LYS A 215 -26.22 -0.09 -22.26
C LYS A 215 -25.08 0.69 -21.57
N ALA A 216 -23.84 0.22 -21.73
CA ALA A 216 -22.65 0.99 -21.41
C ALA A 216 -21.87 1.24 -22.72
N THR A 217 -21.55 2.51 -22.89
CA THR A 217 -21.14 3.20 -24.11
C THR A 217 -19.84 2.65 -24.71
N VAL A 218 -19.94 1.95 -25.85
CA VAL A 218 -18.83 1.77 -26.80
C VAL A 218 -19.09 2.69 -27.98
N LEU A 219 -18.37 3.81 -28.04
CA LEU A 219 -18.27 4.65 -29.22
C LEU A 219 -17.39 3.94 -30.26
N ARG A 220 -18.00 3.12 -31.12
CA ARG A 220 -17.54 2.91 -32.50
C ARG A 220 -18.56 3.53 -33.43
N GLY A 221 -18.08 4.41 -34.32
CA GLY A 221 -18.89 5.12 -35.30
C GLY A 221 -19.69 4.17 -36.20
N ALA A 222 -20.88 4.61 -36.58
CA ALA A 222 -21.82 3.87 -37.41
C ALA A 222 -21.26 3.54 -38.80
N THR A 223 -21.32 2.27 -39.19
CA THR A 223 -21.14 1.85 -40.58
C THR A 223 -22.41 2.18 -41.37
N LYS A 224 -22.30 3.07 -42.37
CA LYS A 224 -23.38 3.32 -43.33
C LYS A 224 -23.60 2.08 -44.21
N PRO A 225 -24.85 1.69 -44.51
CA PRO A 225 -25.12 0.62 -45.46
C PRO A 225 -24.97 1.15 -46.89
N VAL A 226 -24.19 0.45 -47.73
CA VAL A 226 -24.21 0.67 -49.18
C VAL A 226 -25.28 -0.24 -49.77
N ARG A 227 -26.16 0.39 -50.53
CA ARG A 227 -27.38 -0.11 -51.15
C ARG A 227 -27.02 -1.08 -52.29
N ASN A 228 -27.69 -2.23 -52.33
CA ASN A 228 -27.66 -3.16 -53.46
C ASN A 228 -28.33 -2.51 -54.67
N ASP A 229 -27.67 -2.52 -55.82
CA ASP A 229 -28.35 -2.51 -57.12
C ASP A 229 -27.89 -3.74 -57.90
N ASP A 230 -28.86 -4.60 -58.18
CA ASP A 230 -28.75 -5.87 -58.87
C ASP A 230 -28.65 -5.66 -60.39
N SER A 231 -27.55 -6.07 -61.01
CA SER A 231 -27.43 -6.34 -62.46
C SER A 231 -26.19 -7.20 -62.73
N ASN A 232 -26.40 -8.51 -62.81
CA ASN A 232 -25.48 -9.63 -63.11
C ASN A 232 -24.49 -9.41 -64.30
N PRO A 233 -23.42 -10.23 -64.49
CA PRO A 233 -23.27 -11.61 -64.01
C PRO A 233 -21.90 -12.00 -63.39
N VAL A 234 -21.95 -13.14 -62.72
CA VAL A 234 -20.87 -14.03 -62.26
C VAL A 234 -19.61 -13.99 -63.15
N LEU A 235 -18.49 -13.56 -62.56
CA LEU A 235 -17.13 -13.88 -63.02
C LEU A 235 -16.27 -14.20 -61.81
N MET A 236 -15.91 -15.49 -61.69
CA MET A 236 -14.78 -15.91 -60.88
C MET A 236 -13.57 -15.07 -61.27
N THR A 237 -13.05 -14.27 -60.36
CA THR A 237 -11.75 -13.63 -60.52
C THR A 237 -10.92 -13.90 -59.28
N GLN A 238 -9.85 -14.63 -59.56
CA GLN A 238 -8.70 -14.90 -58.71
C GLN A 238 -8.34 -13.66 -57.89
N GLN A 239 -8.36 -13.80 -56.56
CA GLN A 239 -7.61 -12.87 -55.71
C GLN A 239 -6.12 -13.08 -55.99
N ILE A 240 -5.62 -12.30 -56.94
CA ILE A 240 -4.22 -11.93 -57.01
C ILE A 240 -3.89 -11.27 -55.67
N VAL A 241 -3.05 -11.96 -54.91
CA VAL A 241 -2.38 -11.44 -53.73
C VAL A 241 -1.68 -10.14 -54.14
N ARG A 242 -2.20 -9.00 -53.68
CA ARG A 242 -1.39 -7.77 -53.64
C ARG A 242 -0.36 -7.99 -52.54
N GLU A 243 0.89 -8.24 -52.94
CA GLU A 243 2.03 -8.18 -52.04
C GLU A 243 2.01 -6.81 -51.32
N VAL A 244 1.75 -6.86 -50.02
CA VAL A 244 2.01 -5.75 -49.13
C VAL A 244 3.53 -5.63 -49.05
N GLN A 245 4.08 -4.51 -49.53
CA GLN A 245 5.47 -4.18 -49.31
C GLN A 245 5.72 -4.13 -47.80
N ILE A 246 6.36 -5.19 -47.30
CA ILE A 246 6.86 -5.26 -45.94
C ILE A 246 7.90 -4.16 -45.81
N LYS A 247 7.60 -3.12 -45.02
CA LYS A 247 8.66 -2.26 -44.47
C LYS A 247 9.60 -3.20 -43.73
N THR A 248 10.83 -3.28 -44.23
CA THR A 248 11.94 -4.06 -43.69
C THR A 248 11.95 -3.96 -42.17
N ILE A 249 11.64 -5.09 -41.54
CA ILE A 249 11.66 -5.27 -40.10
C ILE A 249 13.06 -4.89 -39.59
N ASN A 250 13.10 -3.96 -38.65
CA ASN A 250 14.32 -3.43 -38.06
C ASN A 250 15.07 -4.57 -37.34
N GLN A 251 16.19 -5.04 -37.90
CA GLN A 251 16.95 -6.21 -37.43
C GLN A 251 17.27 -6.19 -35.93
N LYS A 252 17.49 -4.99 -35.35
CA LYS A 252 17.77 -4.80 -33.92
C LYS A 252 16.66 -5.27 -32.96
N GLY A 253 15.39 -5.19 -33.37
CA GLY A 253 14.27 -5.64 -32.53
C GLY A 253 14.12 -7.16 -32.48
N LEU A 254 14.43 -7.82 -33.59
CA LEU A 254 14.37 -9.28 -33.73
C LEU A 254 15.52 -9.98 -32.99
N GLU A 255 16.70 -9.36 -32.95
CA GLU A 255 17.85 -9.83 -32.17
C GLU A 255 17.60 -9.73 -30.65
N LYS A 256 16.95 -8.65 -30.17
CA LYS A 256 16.54 -8.52 -28.76
C LYS A 256 15.50 -9.58 -28.35
N LEU A 257 14.58 -9.94 -29.25
CA LEU A 257 13.58 -11.02 -29.02
C LEU A 257 14.19 -12.44 -29.08
N ARG A 258 15.23 -12.66 -29.88
CA ARG A 258 15.98 -13.94 -29.87
C ARG A 258 16.84 -14.08 -28.64
N ALA A 259 17.54 -13.01 -28.24
CA ALA A 259 18.39 -13.00 -27.05
C ALA A 259 17.59 -13.17 -25.74
N THR A 260 16.32 -12.73 -25.69
CA THR A 260 15.41 -12.95 -24.54
C THR A 260 14.85 -14.37 -24.53
N ARG A 261 14.59 -14.96 -25.70
CA ARG A 261 14.12 -16.36 -25.81
C ARG A 261 15.22 -17.37 -25.43
N GLU A 262 16.45 -17.14 -25.86
CA GLU A 262 17.61 -17.96 -25.50
C GLU A 262 18.00 -17.82 -24.01
N ALA A 263 17.75 -16.66 -23.39
CA ALA A 263 17.97 -16.46 -21.96
C ALA A 263 16.94 -17.24 -21.10
N LYS A 264 15.67 -17.29 -21.53
CA LYS A 264 14.62 -18.11 -20.89
C LYS A 264 14.87 -19.62 -21.02
N GLU A 265 15.50 -20.05 -22.11
CA GLU A 265 15.80 -21.46 -22.34
C GLU A 265 16.91 -21.96 -21.39
N ASN A 266 17.89 -21.10 -21.07
CA ASN A 266 18.96 -21.39 -20.09
C ASN A 266 18.50 -21.35 -18.62
N GLU A 267 17.40 -20.68 -18.28
CA GLU A 267 16.80 -20.75 -16.93
C GLU A 267 16.26 -22.15 -16.59
N SER A 268 15.87 -22.94 -17.60
CA SER A 268 15.30 -24.28 -17.38
C SER A 268 16.32 -25.32 -16.89
N LEU A 269 17.62 -25.02 -16.98
CA LEU A 269 18.73 -25.91 -16.60
C LEU A 269 19.41 -25.53 -15.27
N GLY A 270 19.00 -24.43 -14.61
CA GLY A 270 19.69 -23.88 -13.44
C GLY A 270 19.00 -24.08 -12.08
N TYR A 271 17.76 -24.56 -12.03
CA TYR A 271 17.02 -24.73 -10.77
C TYR A 271 17.09 -26.17 -10.26
N SER A 272 18.08 -26.46 -9.42
CA SER A 272 18.00 -27.56 -8.44
C SER A 272 18.48 -27.08 -7.07
N GLY A 273 17.52 -27.02 -6.14
CA GLY A 273 17.73 -27.22 -4.71
C GLY A 273 18.46 -26.16 -3.90
N SER A 274 17.72 -25.23 -3.26
CA SER A 274 17.98 -24.92 -1.86
C SER A 274 16.73 -24.32 -1.20
N SER A 275 15.91 -25.19 -0.63
CA SER A 275 14.95 -24.84 0.39
C SER A 275 15.56 -25.18 1.75
N CYS A 276 15.73 -24.14 2.57
CA CYS A 276 15.55 -24.10 4.02
C CYS A 276 15.80 -25.39 4.84
N LEU A 277 16.85 -25.38 5.67
CA LEU A 277 16.85 -26.06 6.96
C LEU A 277 17.27 -25.05 8.05
N LEU A 278 16.27 -24.59 8.79
CA LEU A 278 16.43 -24.04 10.13
C LEU A 278 16.64 -25.21 11.09
N GLY A 279 17.73 -25.18 11.84
CA GLY A 279 18.00 -26.10 12.94
C GLY A 279 18.87 -25.40 13.98
N GLU A 280 18.28 -25.14 15.13
CA GLU A 280 18.94 -24.65 16.34
C GLU A 280 20.08 -25.57 16.78
N ALA A 281 21.19 -24.99 17.25
CA ALA A 281 22.00 -25.63 18.30
C ALA A 281 22.87 -24.59 19.05
N ARG A 282 22.59 -24.48 20.34
CA ARG A 282 23.47 -23.92 21.37
C ARG A 282 24.75 -24.77 21.51
N GLY A 283 25.88 -24.09 21.68
CA GLY A 283 26.81 -24.36 22.78
C GLY A 283 27.88 -25.45 22.63
N VAL A 284 29.06 -25.06 23.15
CA VAL A 284 30.14 -25.86 23.76
C VAL A 284 31.42 -26.03 22.90
N ALA A 285 32.49 -25.48 23.46
CA ALA A 285 33.88 -25.56 23.05
C ALA A 285 34.51 -26.94 23.29
N SER A 286 35.56 -27.29 22.53
CA SER A 286 36.82 -27.86 23.05
C SER A 286 37.80 -28.22 21.92
N PHE A 287 39.10 -28.01 22.20
CA PHE A 287 40.31 -28.68 21.70
C PHE A 287 40.09 -30.11 21.14
N ASP A 288 40.83 -30.65 20.16
CA ASP A 288 42.30 -30.75 20.13
C ASP A 288 42.86 -31.26 18.77
N THR A 289 44.19 -31.19 18.66
CA THR A 289 45.11 -31.46 17.55
C THR A 289 45.38 -32.95 17.20
N ARG A 290 45.55 -33.28 15.89
CA ARG A 290 46.69 -34.06 15.30
C ARG A 290 46.40 -34.52 13.86
N GLY A 291 47.40 -34.39 12.99
CA GLY A 291 47.28 -34.60 11.54
C GLY A 291 47.62 -35.98 11.03
N MET A 292 47.46 -36.16 9.70
CA MET A 292 48.35 -36.95 8.86
C MET A 292 48.07 -36.66 7.37
N ASN A 293 49.12 -36.76 6.57
CA ASN A 293 49.22 -36.46 5.14
C ASN A 293 48.25 -37.24 4.23
N GLY A 294 47.81 -36.56 3.16
CA GLY A 294 47.18 -37.17 1.98
C GLY A 294 46.93 -36.13 0.89
N SER A 295 47.70 -36.18 -0.18
CA SER A 295 47.65 -35.31 -1.36
C SER A 295 46.47 -35.57 -2.30
N MET A 296 45.96 -34.48 -2.91
CA MET A 296 45.05 -34.32 -4.08
C MET A 296 43.64 -33.79 -3.76
N PRO A 297 42.99 -33.03 -4.67
CA PRO A 297 43.39 -31.84 -5.41
C PRO A 297 42.59 -30.59 -4.92
N GLU A 298 42.98 -29.37 -5.32
CA GLU A 298 42.29 -28.12 -4.95
C GLU A 298 40.78 -28.15 -5.27
N VAL A 299 39.98 -28.31 -4.22
CA VAL A 299 38.57 -27.92 -4.23
C VAL A 299 38.55 -26.40 -4.20
N ILE A 300 38.28 -25.79 -5.36
CA ILE A 300 37.91 -24.38 -5.47
C ILE A 300 36.66 -24.20 -4.60
N GLN A 301 36.84 -23.76 -3.35
CA GLN A 301 35.76 -23.26 -2.52
C GLN A 301 35.16 -22.08 -3.29
N LYS A 302 33.93 -22.24 -3.78
CA LYS A 302 33.11 -21.12 -4.26
C LYS A 302 32.94 -20.14 -3.09
N ARG A 303 33.81 -19.13 -3.03
CA ARG A 303 33.65 -17.98 -2.14
C ARG A 303 32.30 -17.35 -2.42
N ARG A 304 31.57 -16.96 -1.37
CA ARG A 304 30.26 -16.32 -1.56
C ARG A 304 30.52 -14.95 -2.20
N PRO A 305 29.69 -14.49 -3.15
CA PRO A 305 29.84 -13.17 -3.77
C PRO A 305 29.91 -12.02 -2.75
N LEU A 306 29.23 -12.18 -1.60
CA LEU A 306 29.29 -11.25 -0.47
C LEU A 306 30.69 -11.11 0.13
N ASP A 307 31.48 -12.19 0.19
CA ASP A 307 32.83 -12.18 0.76
C ASP A 307 33.78 -11.42 -0.15
N LEU A 308 33.62 -11.56 -1.47
CA LEU A 308 34.35 -10.79 -2.48
C LEU A 308 33.97 -9.31 -2.44
N LEU A 309 32.68 -8.98 -2.27
CA LEU A 309 32.24 -7.59 -2.18
C LEU A 309 32.74 -6.93 -0.89
N ASN A 310 32.65 -7.62 0.24
CA ASN A 310 33.17 -7.14 1.53
C ASN A 310 34.70 -7.01 1.52
N GLU A 311 35.41 -7.92 0.84
CA GLU A 311 36.86 -7.85 0.65
C GLU A 311 37.25 -6.71 -0.31
N ILE A 312 36.49 -6.46 -1.37
CA ILE A 312 36.71 -5.34 -2.31
C ILE A 312 36.42 -4.00 -1.64
N VAL A 313 35.33 -3.91 -0.87
CA VAL A 313 34.97 -2.70 -0.10
C VAL A 313 35.99 -2.46 1.01
N ALA A 314 36.41 -3.50 1.74
CA ALA A 314 37.44 -3.39 2.77
C ALA A 314 38.82 -3.03 2.17
N ARG A 315 39.18 -3.58 1.00
CA ARG A 315 40.42 -3.22 0.28
C ARG A 315 40.37 -1.81 -0.29
N LYS A 316 39.24 -1.36 -0.86
CA LYS A 316 39.08 0.00 -1.40
C LYS A 316 39.03 1.07 -0.29
N LEU A 317 38.46 0.75 0.88
CA LEU A 317 38.51 1.64 2.06
C LEU A 317 39.91 1.73 2.69
N SER A 318 40.76 0.71 2.50
CA SER A 318 42.10 0.63 3.11
C SER A 318 43.25 1.04 2.19
N SER A 319 43.01 1.27 0.89
CA SER A 319 44.07 1.57 -0.09
C SER A 319 43.75 2.79 -0.95
N MET A 320 43.74 3.96 -0.32
CA MET A 320 43.97 5.21 -1.04
C MET A 320 45.48 5.35 -1.25
N GLU A 321 46.00 4.62 -2.24
CA GLU A 321 47.25 4.81 -2.98
C GLU A 321 47.64 3.48 -3.61
N LEU A 322 47.49 3.35 -4.93
CA LEU A 322 48.57 2.94 -5.84
C LEU A 322 48.05 2.68 -7.25
N ILE A 323 48.69 3.38 -8.17
CA ILE A 323 48.63 3.34 -9.63
C ILE A 323 48.74 1.91 -10.17
N LEU A 324 47.81 1.49 -11.04
CA LEU A 324 48.02 0.35 -11.93
C LEU A 324 47.54 0.64 -13.36
N LYS A 325 48.47 0.40 -14.29
CA LYS A 325 48.42 0.60 -15.75
C LYS A 325 47.26 -0.16 -16.43
N PRO A 326 46.79 0.32 -17.60
CA PRO A 326 45.68 -0.29 -18.31
C PRO A 326 46.13 -1.57 -19.03
N ARG A 327 45.52 -2.71 -18.70
CA ARG A 327 45.46 -3.87 -19.60
C ARG A 327 44.15 -3.78 -20.37
N GLY A 328 44.28 -3.89 -21.70
CA GLY A 328 43.21 -3.68 -22.65
C GLY A 328 42.05 -4.65 -22.50
N GLY A 329 40.85 -4.13 -22.81
CA GLY A 329 39.60 -4.86 -22.87
C GLY A 329 38.84 -4.90 -21.55
N LYS A 330 38.56 -3.75 -20.92
CA LYS A 330 37.56 -3.71 -19.84
C LYS A 330 36.18 -3.98 -20.44
N ASP A 331 35.46 -4.97 -19.89
CA ASP A 331 34.05 -5.17 -20.17
C ASP A 331 33.31 -3.85 -19.93
N LYS A 332 32.44 -3.44 -20.85
CA LYS A 332 31.66 -2.19 -20.71
C LYS A 332 30.92 -2.10 -19.37
N PHE A 333 30.58 -3.24 -18.80
CA PHE A 333 29.99 -3.37 -17.46
C PHE A 333 30.96 -3.02 -16.32
N GLU A 334 32.23 -3.41 -16.41
CA GLU A 334 33.25 -3.03 -15.40
C GLU A 334 33.56 -1.54 -15.46
N ASN A 335 33.65 -0.95 -16.66
CA ASN A 335 33.74 0.50 -16.82
C ASN A 335 32.51 1.22 -16.24
N PHE A 336 31.31 0.69 -16.45
CA PHE A 336 30.09 1.22 -15.86
C PHE A 336 30.14 1.17 -14.32
N LEU A 337 30.54 0.03 -13.74
CA LEU A 337 30.66 -0.11 -12.28
C LEU A 337 31.74 0.82 -11.71
N ASP A 338 32.86 0.99 -12.41
CA ASP A 338 33.92 1.94 -12.04
C ASP A 338 33.36 3.37 -12.05
N ASN A 339 32.66 3.79 -13.10
CA ASN A 339 32.01 5.11 -13.22
C ASN A 339 30.96 5.37 -12.12
N VAL A 340 30.14 4.35 -11.79
CA VAL A 340 29.18 4.41 -10.67
C VAL A 340 29.91 4.54 -9.33
N SER A 341 31.01 3.80 -9.15
CA SER A 341 31.79 3.82 -7.90
C SER A 341 32.56 5.12 -7.68
N GLU A 342 32.88 5.83 -8.77
CA GLU A 342 33.58 7.12 -8.75
C GLU A 342 32.62 8.33 -8.67
N GLY A 343 31.30 8.10 -8.72
CA GLY A 343 30.30 9.17 -8.63
C GLY A 343 30.21 10.05 -9.89
N ASN A 344 30.72 9.57 -11.03
CA ASN A 344 30.69 10.32 -12.27
C ASN A 344 29.25 10.42 -12.83
N VAL A 345 28.88 11.60 -13.34
CA VAL A 345 27.60 11.81 -14.02
C VAL A 345 27.57 10.95 -15.29
N PHE A 346 26.57 10.07 -15.41
CA PHE A 346 26.39 9.21 -16.58
C PHE A 346 26.36 10.07 -17.85
N GLY A 347 27.31 9.83 -18.77
CA GLY A 347 27.26 10.40 -20.11
C GLY A 347 26.16 9.73 -20.95
N GLU A 348 25.61 10.45 -21.93
CA GLU A 348 24.54 9.98 -22.82
C GLU A 348 24.86 8.65 -23.55
N SER A 349 26.14 8.28 -23.66
CA SER A 349 26.63 7.13 -24.43
C SER A 349 26.62 5.79 -23.69
N GLU A 350 26.45 5.73 -22.36
CA GLU A 350 26.50 4.48 -21.58
C GLU A 350 25.17 4.26 -20.84
N SER A 351 24.26 3.48 -21.44
CA SER A 351 23.01 3.09 -20.77
C SER A 351 22.76 1.59 -20.88
N PHE A 352 22.24 1.01 -19.81
CA PHE A 352 21.79 -0.38 -19.74
C PHE A 352 20.77 -0.76 -20.83
N LEU A 353 20.12 0.22 -21.46
CA LEU A 353 19.20 0.02 -22.58
C LEU A 353 19.81 -0.75 -23.77
N ASP A 354 21.13 -0.65 -23.94
CA ASP A 354 21.87 -1.38 -24.97
C ASP A 354 22.19 -2.83 -24.55
N PHE A 355 22.23 -3.10 -23.23
CA PHE A 355 22.63 -4.38 -22.65
C PHE A 355 21.67 -4.84 -21.52
N PRO A 356 20.42 -5.27 -21.83
CA PRO A 356 19.43 -5.66 -20.81
C PRO A 356 19.88 -6.82 -19.90
N ARG A 357 20.75 -7.71 -20.40
CA ARG A 357 21.32 -8.81 -19.59
C ARG A 357 22.20 -8.30 -18.46
N ASP A 358 22.96 -7.22 -18.69
CA ASP A 358 23.83 -6.64 -17.68
C ASP A 358 23.03 -5.83 -16.67
N PHE A 359 21.90 -5.25 -17.09
CA PHE A 359 20.93 -4.67 -16.17
C PHE A 359 20.34 -5.71 -15.21
N TRP A 360 19.95 -6.88 -15.71
CA TRP A 360 19.45 -7.96 -14.85
C TRP A 360 20.49 -8.42 -13.82
N LYS A 361 21.76 -8.57 -14.23
CA LYS A 361 22.87 -8.87 -13.30
C LYS A 361 23.04 -7.77 -12.26
N PHE A 362 22.99 -6.50 -12.67
CA PHE A 362 23.05 -5.34 -11.79
C PHE A 362 21.91 -5.35 -10.76
N VAL A 363 20.67 -5.61 -11.19
CA VAL A 363 19.52 -5.77 -10.29
C VAL A 363 19.75 -6.91 -9.30
N GLY A 364 20.29 -8.05 -9.77
CA GLY A 364 20.65 -9.18 -8.92
C GLY A 364 21.72 -8.85 -7.88
N LEU A 365 22.72 -8.05 -8.24
CA LEU A 365 23.79 -7.61 -7.33
C LEU A 365 23.28 -6.64 -6.26
N MET A 366 22.37 -5.74 -6.63
CA MET A 366 21.82 -4.73 -5.72
C MET A 366 20.65 -5.27 -4.87
N TYR A 367 20.02 -6.39 -5.25
CA TYR A 367 18.87 -6.96 -4.58
C TYR A 367 19.08 -7.22 -3.07
N PRO A 368 20.21 -7.81 -2.61
CA PRO A 368 20.45 -8.01 -1.18
C PRO A 368 20.43 -6.70 -0.38
N MET A 369 20.91 -5.61 -0.99
CA MET A 369 20.93 -4.29 -0.33
C MET A 369 19.52 -3.74 -0.08
N LEU A 370 18.55 -4.15 -0.90
CA LEU A 370 17.14 -3.81 -0.74
C LEU A 370 16.40 -4.79 0.18
N ALA A 371 16.75 -6.08 0.10
CA ALA A 371 16.05 -7.15 0.82
C ALA A 371 16.49 -7.26 2.29
N GLU A 372 17.79 -7.26 2.57
CA GLU A 372 18.35 -7.62 3.89
C GLU A 372 18.45 -6.44 4.86
N HIS A 373 18.60 -5.21 4.36
CA HIS A 373 18.76 -4.01 5.20
C HIS A 373 17.44 -3.30 5.48
N ASP A 374 17.30 -2.71 6.68
CA ASP A 374 16.15 -1.89 7.04
C ASP A 374 16.10 -0.56 6.27
N GLU A 375 14.92 0.07 6.23
CA GLU A 375 14.70 1.32 5.50
C GLU A 375 15.65 2.43 5.93
N SER A 376 15.96 2.54 7.23
CA SER A 376 16.87 3.55 7.80
C SER A 376 18.34 3.32 7.50
N HIS A 377 18.70 2.17 6.94
CA HIS A 377 20.08 1.81 6.66
C HIS A 377 20.62 2.58 5.45
N ILE A 378 21.85 3.09 5.56
CA ILE A 378 22.47 3.91 4.49
C ILE A 378 22.57 3.17 3.15
N LEU A 379 22.87 1.86 3.18
CA LEU A 379 22.96 1.05 1.95
C LEU A 379 21.59 0.90 1.26
N PHE A 380 20.51 0.81 2.03
CA PHE A 380 19.16 0.75 1.47
C PHE A 380 18.83 2.07 0.75
N HIS A 381 18.99 3.19 1.45
CA HIS A 381 18.73 4.53 0.87
C HIS A 381 19.59 4.82 -0.36
N THR A 382 20.88 4.49 -0.30
CA THR A 382 21.82 4.70 -1.42
C THR A 382 21.44 3.85 -2.63
N THR A 383 21.05 2.60 -2.41
CA THR A 383 20.62 1.69 -3.49
C THR A 383 19.32 2.17 -4.12
N VAL A 384 18.33 2.60 -3.32
CA VAL A 384 17.08 3.19 -3.82
C VAL A 384 17.38 4.43 -4.67
N HIS A 385 18.22 5.34 -4.16
CA HIS A 385 18.59 6.56 -4.89
C HIS A 385 19.29 6.24 -6.22
N LEU A 386 20.22 5.27 -6.22
CA LEU A 386 20.90 4.82 -7.43
C LEU A 386 19.91 4.31 -8.48
N PHE A 387 18.96 3.45 -8.08
CA PHE A 387 17.93 2.96 -9.00
C PHE A 387 17.04 4.09 -9.54
N ILE A 388 16.69 5.08 -8.72
CA ILE A 388 15.87 6.22 -9.16
C ILE A 388 16.64 7.05 -10.21
N VAL A 389 17.88 7.43 -9.93
CA VAL A 389 18.71 8.21 -10.86
C VAL A 389 18.93 7.44 -12.17
N LEU A 390 19.21 6.13 -12.06
CA LEU A 390 19.40 5.27 -13.21
C LEU A 390 18.13 5.15 -14.06
N GLY A 391 16.97 4.94 -13.44
CA GLY A 391 15.68 4.88 -14.11
C GLY A 391 15.39 6.17 -14.87
N GLN A 392 15.56 7.33 -14.22
CA GLN A 392 15.37 8.64 -14.85
C GLN A 392 16.31 8.84 -16.04
N HIS A 393 17.56 8.39 -15.95
CA HIS A 393 18.51 8.45 -17.07
C HIS A 393 18.07 7.54 -18.24
N CYS A 394 17.61 6.32 -17.95
CA CYS A 394 17.04 5.42 -18.96
C CYS A 394 15.82 6.05 -19.65
N VAL A 395 14.89 6.64 -18.89
CA VAL A 395 13.67 7.28 -19.44
C VAL A 395 14.03 8.48 -20.33
N ARG A 396 15.02 9.30 -19.94
CA ARG A 396 15.49 10.43 -20.75
C ARG A 396 16.06 9.99 -22.10
N ARG A 397 16.72 8.82 -22.13
CA ARG A 397 17.33 8.29 -23.36
C ARG A 397 16.30 7.59 -24.26
N ASP A 398 15.49 6.70 -23.70
CA ASP A 398 14.41 6.01 -24.41
C ASP A 398 13.34 5.55 -23.40
N SER A 399 12.25 6.30 -23.33
CA SER A 399 11.14 6.03 -22.41
C SER A 399 10.44 4.69 -22.68
N SER A 400 10.35 4.27 -23.94
CA SER A 400 9.66 3.04 -24.31
C SER A 400 10.50 1.81 -24.00
N ALA A 401 11.81 1.89 -24.19
CA ALA A 401 12.71 0.80 -23.80
C ALA A 401 12.90 0.73 -22.27
N ALA A 402 12.95 1.87 -21.58
CA ALA A 402 13.07 1.92 -20.12
C ALA A 402 11.85 1.29 -19.42
N SER A 403 10.64 1.53 -19.93
CA SER A 403 9.41 0.98 -19.32
C SER A 403 9.33 -0.55 -19.40
N LEU A 404 10.01 -1.19 -20.36
CA LEU A 404 10.11 -2.65 -20.45
C LEU A 404 10.97 -3.27 -19.35
N PHE A 405 11.94 -2.52 -18.80
CA PHE A 405 12.78 -3.01 -17.71
C PHE A 405 12.00 -3.22 -16.41
N MET A 406 10.93 -2.46 -16.23
CA MET A 406 10.07 -2.54 -15.06
C MET A 406 9.44 -3.93 -14.90
N PRO A 407 8.61 -4.44 -15.83
CA PRO A 407 7.99 -5.76 -15.69
C PRO A 407 8.97 -6.92 -15.87
N GLU A 408 10.01 -6.78 -16.70
CA GLU A 408 10.91 -7.90 -17.02
C GLU A 408 11.97 -8.16 -15.94
N PHE A 409 12.54 -7.12 -15.34
CA PHE A 409 13.71 -7.26 -14.46
C PHE A 409 13.45 -6.80 -13.02
N LEU A 410 12.75 -5.68 -12.83
CA LEU A 410 12.56 -5.08 -11.50
C LEU A 410 11.39 -5.73 -10.74
N LEU A 411 10.21 -5.78 -11.35
CA LEU A 411 8.98 -6.21 -10.71
C LEU A 411 9.08 -7.62 -10.09
N PRO A 412 9.64 -8.66 -10.75
CA PRO A 412 9.74 -10.00 -10.16
C PRO A 412 10.56 -10.05 -8.86
N LYS A 413 11.61 -9.23 -8.76
CA LYS A 413 12.46 -9.15 -7.56
C LYS A 413 11.82 -8.29 -6.48
N LEU A 414 11.27 -7.13 -6.85
CA LEU A 414 10.66 -6.21 -5.88
C LEU A 414 9.39 -6.77 -5.26
N THR A 415 8.59 -7.54 -6.01
CA THR A 415 7.36 -8.16 -5.49
C THR A 415 7.61 -9.01 -4.24
N VAL A 416 8.73 -9.74 -4.18
CA VAL A 416 9.12 -10.52 -2.98
C VAL A 416 9.26 -9.62 -1.75
N ILE A 417 9.88 -8.45 -1.91
CA ILE A 417 10.08 -7.49 -0.83
C ILE A 417 8.77 -6.78 -0.47
N LEU A 418 7.93 -6.45 -1.47
CA LEU A 418 6.63 -5.80 -1.29
C LEU A 418 5.65 -6.65 -0.45
N TYR A 419 5.70 -7.98 -0.61
CA TYR A 419 4.93 -8.92 0.21
C TYR A 419 5.36 -8.92 1.69
N GLN A 420 6.67 -8.85 1.94
CA GLN A 420 7.23 -9.06 3.27
C GLN A 420 7.31 -7.78 4.12
N TYR A 421 7.63 -6.64 3.52
CA TYR A 421 7.99 -5.43 4.25
C TYR A 421 7.09 -4.24 3.87
N SER A 422 6.23 -3.81 4.79
CA SER A 422 5.30 -2.69 4.55
C SER A 422 5.99 -1.32 4.49
N ASN A 423 7.02 -1.10 5.32
CA ASN A 423 7.81 0.14 5.36
C ASN A 423 8.61 0.36 4.06
N LYS A 424 9.08 -0.70 3.42
CA LYS A 424 9.85 -0.60 2.17
C LYS A 424 8.99 -0.29 0.93
N ARG A 425 7.66 -0.35 1.02
CA ARG A 425 6.77 -0.22 -0.15
C ARG A 425 6.92 1.12 -0.88
N ALA A 426 6.90 2.24 -0.17
CA ALA A 426 7.01 3.55 -0.81
C ALA A 426 8.35 3.77 -1.54
N PRO A 427 9.53 3.51 -0.92
CA PRO A 427 10.80 3.56 -1.64
C PRO A 427 10.86 2.64 -2.87
N LEU A 428 10.32 1.42 -2.79
CA LEU A 428 10.36 0.47 -3.90
C LEU A 428 9.43 0.86 -5.06
N LEU A 429 8.24 1.40 -4.76
CA LEU A 429 7.34 1.93 -5.78
C LEU A 429 7.94 3.15 -6.49
N ARG A 430 8.72 3.99 -5.79
CA ARG A 430 9.50 5.08 -6.41
C ARG A 430 10.53 4.56 -7.41
N ILE A 431 11.18 3.42 -7.12
CA ILE A 431 12.06 2.77 -8.11
C ILE A 431 11.26 2.40 -9.35
N LEU A 432 10.07 1.77 -9.20
CA LEU A 432 9.26 1.38 -10.35
C LEU A 432 8.87 2.59 -11.21
N TYR A 433 8.37 3.67 -10.59
CA TYR A 433 7.97 4.89 -11.32
C TYR A 433 9.14 5.62 -11.97
N ALA A 434 10.36 5.50 -11.44
CA ALA A 434 11.54 6.12 -12.04
C ALA A 434 11.89 5.56 -13.43
N PHE A 435 11.47 4.33 -13.76
CA PHE A 435 11.69 3.71 -15.08
C PHE A 435 10.54 3.94 -16.06
N LEU A 436 9.54 4.76 -15.70
CA LEU A 436 8.38 5.07 -16.52
C LEU A 436 8.41 6.52 -16.99
N PRO A 437 7.89 6.84 -18.19
CA PRO A 437 7.61 8.22 -18.55
C PRO A 437 6.47 8.77 -17.68
N ASN A 438 6.58 10.04 -17.29
CA ASN A 438 5.58 10.73 -16.46
C ASN A 438 4.32 11.05 -17.28
N THR A 439 3.56 10.01 -17.60
CA THR A 439 2.33 10.07 -18.40
C THR A 439 1.31 9.12 -17.81
N VAL A 440 0.04 9.54 -17.79
CA VAL A 440 -1.05 8.75 -17.20
C VAL A 440 -1.14 7.35 -17.81
N LEU A 441 -0.99 7.22 -19.14
CA LEU A 441 -1.04 5.93 -19.82
C LEU A 441 0.04 4.95 -19.33
N ALA A 442 1.26 5.42 -19.12
CA ALA A 442 2.36 4.58 -18.64
C ALA A 442 2.13 4.12 -17.20
N HIS A 443 1.62 4.99 -16.34
CA HIS A 443 1.26 4.65 -14.97
C HIS A 443 0.10 3.64 -14.92
N ILE A 444 -0.93 3.80 -15.75
CA ILE A 444 -2.02 2.80 -15.89
C ILE A 444 -1.47 1.44 -16.33
N GLN A 445 -0.58 1.39 -17.31
CA GLN A 445 0.04 0.14 -17.76
C GLN A 445 0.88 -0.50 -16.66
N ALA A 446 1.65 0.29 -15.92
CA ALA A 446 2.43 -0.19 -14.78
C ALA A 446 1.55 -0.73 -13.65
N ILE A 447 0.44 -0.06 -13.33
CA ILE A 447 -0.53 -0.52 -12.34
C ILE A 447 -1.17 -1.85 -12.77
N LYS A 448 -1.50 -2.02 -14.06
CA LYS A 448 -2.01 -3.29 -14.59
C LYS A 448 -0.99 -4.41 -14.48
N GLN A 449 0.27 -4.15 -14.80
CA GLN A 449 1.36 -5.13 -14.63
C GLN A 449 1.60 -5.48 -13.16
N LEU A 450 1.55 -4.49 -12.27
CA LEU A 450 1.63 -4.69 -10.82
C LEU A 450 0.46 -5.54 -10.31
N ARG A 451 -0.77 -5.30 -10.83
CA ARG A 451 -1.93 -6.13 -10.53
C ARG A 451 -1.73 -7.57 -10.96
N GLU A 452 -1.25 -7.79 -12.18
CA GLU A 452 -0.98 -9.13 -12.71
C GLU A 452 0.08 -9.87 -11.89
N ALA A 453 1.13 -9.16 -11.45
CA ALA A 453 2.17 -9.73 -10.59
C ALA A 453 1.67 -10.07 -9.17
N LEU A 454 0.60 -9.41 -8.71
CA LEU A 454 0.00 -9.55 -7.38
C LEU A 454 -1.38 -10.23 -7.42
N ASN A 455 -1.68 -11.02 -8.45
CA ASN A 455 -3.01 -11.62 -8.66
C ASN A 455 -3.55 -12.40 -7.45
N ASP A 456 -2.67 -12.90 -6.59
CA ASP A 456 -3.03 -13.69 -5.41
C ASP A 456 -3.39 -12.83 -4.16
N ASP A 457 -3.08 -11.53 -4.14
CA ASP A 457 -3.26 -10.65 -2.96
C ASP A 457 -3.80 -9.26 -3.33
N ILE A 458 -5.14 -9.20 -3.45
CA ILE A 458 -5.88 -7.95 -3.71
C ILE A 458 -5.66 -6.91 -2.59
N PRO A 459 -5.73 -7.25 -1.28
CA PRO A 459 -5.46 -6.30 -0.20
C PRO A 459 -4.09 -5.61 -0.32
N LEU A 460 -3.03 -6.36 -0.62
CA LEU A 460 -1.70 -5.79 -0.83
C LEU A 460 -1.71 -4.83 -2.02
N PHE A 461 -2.29 -5.25 -3.15
CA PHE A 461 -2.38 -4.40 -4.33
C PHE A 461 -3.09 -3.08 -4.06
N ILE A 462 -4.23 -3.09 -3.36
CA ILE A 462 -4.96 -1.86 -2.98
C ILE A 462 -4.09 -0.97 -2.09
N HIS A 463 -3.35 -1.56 -1.14
CA HIS A 463 -2.44 -0.79 -0.30
C HIS A 463 -1.31 -0.14 -1.11
N LEU A 464 -0.78 -0.81 -2.14
CA LEU A 464 0.21 -0.20 -3.04
C LEU A 464 -0.39 0.94 -3.85
N LEU A 465 -1.65 0.83 -4.29
CA LEU A 465 -2.36 1.94 -4.93
C LEU A 465 -2.48 3.16 -4.02
N ALA A 466 -2.73 2.96 -2.72
CA ALA A 466 -2.79 4.05 -1.75
C ALA A 466 -1.45 4.81 -1.61
N VAL A 467 -0.34 4.14 -1.91
CA VAL A 467 0.98 4.78 -1.96
C VAL A 467 1.23 5.44 -3.31
N LEU A 468 0.85 4.80 -4.42
CA LEU A 468 1.08 5.29 -5.77
C LEU A 468 0.30 6.57 -6.08
N ILE A 469 -0.94 6.70 -5.59
CA ILE A 469 -1.77 7.88 -5.88
C ILE A 469 -1.13 9.19 -5.41
N VAL A 470 -0.35 9.16 -4.31
CA VAL A 470 0.36 10.33 -3.77
C VAL A 470 1.57 10.71 -4.63
N MET A 471 2.02 9.80 -5.49
CA MET A 471 3.13 9.99 -6.42
C MET A 471 2.67 10.45 -7.82
N GLU A 472 1.36 10.50 -8.08
CA GLU A 472 0.81 10.94 -9.36
C GLU A 472 0.95 12.46 -9.52
N SER A 473 1.49 12.90 -10.66
CA SER A 473 1.58 14.33 -10.97
C SER A 473 0.30 14.86 -11.63
N GLU A 474 -0.36 14.02 -12.42
CA GLU A 474 -1.58 14.33 -13.17
C GLU A 474 -2.55 13.17 -13.05
N LEU A 475 -3.84 13.48 -12.93
CA LEU A 475 -4.93 12.52 -12.84
C LEU A 475 -5.88 12.77 -14.00
N ASP A 476 -6.19 11.73 -14.78
CA ASP A 476 -7.26 11.76 -15.79
C ASP A 476 -8.46 10.91 -15.32
N GLU A 477 -9.58 11.03 -16.02
CA GLU A 477 -10.83 10.30 -15.69
C GLU A 477 -10.58 8.79 -15.57
N THR A 478 -9.75 8.21 -16.45
CA THR A 478 -9.51 6.76 -16.48
C THR A 478 -8.66 6.26 -15.31
N LEU A 479 -7.65 7.04 -14.91
CA LEU A 479 -6.79 6.74 -13.78
C LEU A 479 -7.53 6.95 -12.46
N VAL A 480 -8.34 8.02 -12.37
CA VAL A 480 -9.21 8.30 -11.22
C VAL A 480 -10.22 7.17 -11.05
N ASP A 481 -10.90 6.73 -12.11
CA ASP A 481 -11.84 5.61 -12.07
C ASP A 481 -11.18 4.33 -11.54
N LEU A 482 -9.95 4.05 -11.98
CA LEU A 482 -9.18 2.89 -11.52
C LEU A 482 -8.90 2.98 -10.02
N TYR A 483 -8.34 4.11 -9.56
CA TYR A 483 -8.02 4.29 -8.15
C TYR A 483 -9.28 4.31 -7.28
N HIS A 484 -10.33 5.00 -7.72
CA HIS A 484 -11.60 5.11 -7.01
C HIS A 484 -12.29 3.74 -6.87
N TYR A 485 -12.31 2.93 -7.94
CA TYR A 485 -12.85 1.57 -7.90
C TYR A 485 -12.18 0.71 -6.81
N TYR A 486 -10.85 0.69 -6.77
CA TYR A 486 -10.11 -0.09 -5.77
C TYR A 486 -10.18 0.53 -4.37
N CYS A 487 -10.26 1.85 -4.26
CA CYS A 487 -10.49 2.55 -3.00
C CYS A 487 -11.83 2.12 -2.36
N CYS A 488 -12.92 2.11 -3.14
CA CYS A 488 -14.25 1.67 -2.67
C CYS A 488 -14.24 0.22 -2.18
N ILE A 489 -13.55 -0.68 -2.88
CA ILE A 489 -13.36 -2.07 -2.43
C ILE A 489 -12.60 -2.09 -1.10
N GLY A 490 -11.50 -1.35 -1.00
CA GLY A 490 -10.68 -1.29 0.22
C GLY A 490 -11.43 -0.74 1.42
N LEU A 491 -12.30 0.25 1.23
CA LEU A 491 -13.18 0.79 2.27
C LEU A 491 -14.18 -0.23 2.82
N GLU A 492 -14.58 -1.21 2.01
CA GLU A 492 -15.52 -2.30 2.35
C GLU A 492 -14.85 -3.47 3.08
N THR A 493 -13.51 -3.53 3.05
CA THR A 493 -12.79 -4.63 3.71
C THR A 493 -12.87 -4.55 5.23
N THR A 494 -12.70 -5.69 5.91
CA THR A 494 -12.63 -5.76 7.38
C THR A 494 -11.29 -5.29 7.95
N CYS A 495 -10.25 -5.20 7.12
CA CYS A 495 -8.91 -4.82 7.55
C CYS A 495 -8.81 -3.30 7.78
N GLU A 496 -8.74 -2.89 9.05
CA GLU A 496 -8.72 -1.47 9.43
C GLU A 496 -7.49 -0.71 8.91
N LYS A 497 -6.33 -1.39 8.82
CA LYS A 497 -5.10 -0.82 8.23
C LYS A 497 -5.28 -0.47 6.76
N LEU A 498 -5.92 -1.36 6.00
CA LEU A 498 -6.20 -1.13 4.59
C LEU A 498 -7.24 -0.03 4.43
N ARG A 499 -8.28 -0.04 5.26
CA ARG A 499 -9.30 1.01 5.27
C ARG A 499 -8.70 2.40 5.52
N ALA A 500 -7.79 2.53 6.48
CA ALA A 500 -7.07 3.78 6.74
C ALA A 500 -6.25 4.23 5.52
N ALA A 501 -5.56 3.30 4.85
CA ALA A 501 -4.83 3.60 3.62
C ALA A 501 -5.78 4.08 2.50
N CYS A 502 -6.93 3.45 2.32
CA CYS A 502 -7.93 3.88 1.33
C CYS A 502 -8.53 5.26 1.65
N LEU A 503 -8.79 5.57 2.92
CA LEU A 503 -9.25 6.91 3.31
C LEU A 503 -8.24 8.00 2.94
N SER A 504 -6.93 7.71 3.01
CA SER A 504 -5.90 8.66 2.58
C SER A 504 -5.92 8.95 1.07
N MET A 505 -6.47 8.04 0.25
CA MET A 505 -6.64 8.23 -1.20
C MET A 505 -7.71 9.26 -1.55
N LEU A 506 -8.62 9.58 -0.62
CA LEU A 506 -9.71 10.52 -0.86
C LEU A 506 -9.21 11.96 -1.01
N ILE A 507 -8.08 12.32 -0.41
CA ILE A 507 -7.52 13.67 -0.51
C ILE A 507 -7.09 14.02 -1.95
N PRO A 508 -6.33 13.17 -2.67
CA PRO A 508 -6.10 13.37 -4.10
C PRO A 508 -7.39 13.47 -4.93
N PHE A 509 -8.42 12.65 -4.66
CA PHE A 509 -9.69 12.74 -5.39
C PHE A 509 -10.40 14.06 -5.14
N LEU A 510 -10.38 14.55 -3.91
CA LEU A 510 -10.98 15.82 -3.53
C LEU A 510 -10.41 17.01 -4.33
N ASN A 511 -9.10 16.98 -4.64
CA ASN A 511 -8.45 17.99 -5.46
C ASN A 511 -8.80 17.88 -6.96
N TYR A 512 -9.23 16.71 -7.41
CA TYR A 512 -9.62 16.45 -8.81
C TYR A 512 -11.11 16.73 -9.03
N ASP A 513 -11.99 16.06 -8.28
CA ASP A 513 -13.42 16.26 -8.27
C ASP A 513 -14.00 16.03 -6.88
N VAL A 514 -14.59 17.08 -6.32
CA VAL A 514 -15.18 17.11 -4.98
C VAL A 514 -16.33 16.10 -4.85
N ASN A 515 -17.08 15.86 -5.94
CA ASN A 515 -18.27 14.99 -5.91
C ASN A 515 -17.90 13.53 -5.59
N LEU A 516 -16.73 13.07 -6.04
CA LEU A 516 -16.25 11.70 -5.78
C LEU A 516 -16.10 11.40 -4.28
N VAL A 517 -15.78 12.41 -3.48
CA VAL A 517 -15.61 12.27 -2.02
C VAL A 517 -16.91 12.57 -1.29
N VAL A 518 -17.64 13.58 -1.73
CA VAL A 518 -18.92 13.98 -1.15
C VAL A 518 -19.94 12.84 -1.18
N ASP A 519 -20.04 12.12 -2.30
CA ASP A 519 -20.97 11.00 -2.45
C ASP A 519 -20.65 9.84 -1.48
N LEU A 520 -19.40 9.75 -1.01
CA LEU A 520 -18.97 8.76 -0.04
C LEU A 520 -19.22 9.18 1.41
N LEU A 521 -19.47 10.46 1.72
CA LEU A 521 -19.60 10.97 3.09
C LEU A 521 -20.60 10.19 3.96
N PRO A 522 -21.83 9.86 3.50
CA PRO A 522 -22.77 9.08 4.31
C PRO A 522 -22.19 7.73 4.75
N ARG A 523 -21.41 7.08 3.88
CA ARG A 523 -20.71 5.83 4.17
C ARG A 523 -19.52 6.06 5.10
N LEU A 524 -18.77 7.16 4.94
CA LEU A 524 -17.67 7.51 5.84
C LEU A 524 -18.15 7.79 7.27
N THR A 525 -19.30 8.43 7.43
CA THR A 525 -19.93 8.66 8.75
C THR A 525 -20.30 7.35 9.45
N GLN A 526 -20.59 6.28 8.72
CA GLN A 526 -20.82 4.94 9.30
C GLN A 526 -19.52 4.27 9.78
N LEU A 527 -18.37 4.63 9.20
CA LEU A 527 -17.06 4.14 9.63
C LEU A 527 -16.57 4.79 10.94
N SER A 528 -17.13 5.96 11.29
CA SER A 528 -16.97 6.61 12.59
C SER A 528 -17.71 5.81 13.67
N SER A 529 -17.06 4.76 14.16
CA SER A 529 -17.56 3.88 15.21
C SER A 529 -16.65 3.90 16.44
N ARG A 530 -17.22 3.65 17.62
CA ARG A 530 -16.46 3.65 18.89
C ARG A 530 -15.27 2.69 18.90
N HIS A 531 -15.40 1.56 18.20
CA HIS A 531 -14.38 0.50 18.17
C HIS A 531 -13.41 0.59 16.99
N ALA A 532 -13.59 1.56 16.08
CA ALA A 532 -12.68 1.71 14.95
C ALA A 532 -11.26 2.03 15.42
N TRP A 533 -10.27 1.46 14.73
CA TRP A 533 -8.87 1.75 14.98
C TRP A 533 -8.55 3.25 14.82
N TRP A 534 -7.62 3.76 15.65
CA TRP A 534 -7.33 5.19 15.74
C TRP A 534 -6.90 5.82 14.41
N GLU A 535 -6.21 5.09 13.54
CA GLU A 535 -5.74 5.60 12.24
C GLU A 535 -6.92 5.79 11.26
N VAL A 536 -7.94 4.92 11.32
CA VAL A 536 -9.18 5.10 10.54
C VAL A 536 -9.88 6.39 10.98
N LYS A 537 -10.03 6.58 12.30
CA LYS A 537 -10.62 7.79 12.89
C LYS A 537 -9.83 9.05 12.51
N ALA A 538 -8.49 8.97 12.55
CA ALA A 538 -7.61 10.07 12.17
C ALA A 538 -7.79 10.45 10.69
N GLN A 539 -7.82 9.46 9.80
CA GLN A 539 -8.03 9.71 8.37
C GLN A 539 -9.43 10.26 8.08
N LEU A 540 -10.47 9.83 8.80
CA LEU A 540 -11.81 10.42 8.70
C LEU A 540 -11.81 11.90 9.08
N VAL A 541 -11.13 12.28 10.17
CA VAL A 541 -10.99 13.70 10.58
C VAL A 541 -10.20 14.50 9.54
N ILE A 542 -9.14 13.93 8.95
CA ILE A 542 -8.37 14.58 7.88
C ILE A 542 -9.25 14.84 6.65
N VAL A 543 -10.04 13.85 6.21
CA VAL A 543 -10.94 13.99 5.06
C VAL A 543 -12.05 14.99 5.35
N ALA A 544 -12.70 14.92 6.52
CA ALA A 544 -13.73 15.89 6.92
C ALA A 544 -13.18 17.32 6.96
N SER A 545 -12.00 17.51 7.58
CA SER A 545 -11.29 18.80 7.58
C SER A 545 -10.99 19.30 6.17
N ALA A 546 -10.57 18.40 5.26
CA ALA A 546 -10.26 18.76 3.88
C ALA A 546 -11.50 19.19 3.10
N VAL A 547 -12.63 18.47 3.22
CA VAL A 547 -13.90 18.82 2.58
C VAL A 547 -14.39 20.19 3.06
N LEU A 548 -14.34 20.46 4.37
CA LEU A 548 -14.74 21.74 4.96
C LEU A 548 -13.88 22.94 4.52
N ARG A 549 -12.71 22.72 3.90
CA ARG A 549 -11.85 23.82 3.41
C ARG A 549 -12.14 24.21 1.97
N ILE A 550 -12.99 23.46 1.27
CA ILE A 550 -13.33 23.76 -0.12
C ILE A 550 -14.47 24.75 -0.16
N GLU A 551 -14.31 25.80 -0.96
CA GLU A 551 -15.42 26.70 -1.27
C GLU A 551 -16.47 25.93 -2.08
N PRO A 552 -17.70 25.75 -1.54
CA PRO A 552 -18.66 24.86 -2.15
C PRO A 552 -19.23 25.52 -3.43
N PRO A 553 -19.20 24.85 -4.59
CA PRO A 553 -19.76 25.39 -5.84
C PRO A 553 -21.31 25.36 -5.86
N ARG A 554 -21.94 24.66 -4.90
CA ARG A 554 -23.39 24.44 -4.73
C ARG A 554 -23.73 24.36 -3.24
N ASP A 555 -25.01 24.22 -2.91
CA ASP A 555 -25.45 23.96 -1.53
C ASP A 555 -24.92 22.60 -1.03
N PHE A 556 -23.98 22.65 -0.07
CA PHE A 556 -23.36 21.49 0.58
C PHE A 556 -23.74 21.39 2.06
N THR A 557 -24.88 21.94 2.47
CA THR A 557 -25.30 22.00 3.89
C THR A 557 -25.33 20.60 4.53
N GLU A 558 -25.95 19.60 3.89
CA GLU A 558 -26.00 18.23 4.42
C GLU A 558 -24.60 17.59 4.54
N GLN A 559 -23.72 17.86 3.58
CA GLN A 559 -22.36 17.33 3.54
C GLN A 559 -21.49 17.95 4.63
N ILE A 560 -21.67 19.25 4.88
CA ILE A 560 -21.03 19.97 5.98
C ILE A 560 -21.48 19.37 7.31
N GLU A 561 -22.78 19.16 7.52
CA GLU A 561 -23.31 18.52 8.73
C GLU A 561 -22.72 17.11 8.95
N LEU A 562 -22.58 16.31 7.89
CA LEU A 562 -21.94 15.00 7.97
C LEU A 562 -20.46 15.10 8.38
N CYS A 563 -19.71 16.07 7.84
CA CYS A 563 -18.31 16.30 8.20
C CYS A 563 -18.18 16.75 9.66
N LEU A 564 -19.02 17.68 10.11
CA LEU A 564 -19.06 18.14 11.51
C LEU A 564 -19.41 16.98 12.45
N THR A 565 -20.39 16.14 12.08
CA THR A 565 -20.76 14.94 12.84
C THR A 565 -19.58 13.97 13.02
N ILE A 566 -18.76 13.77 11.98
CA ILE A 566 -17.55 12.93 12.08
C ILE A 566 -16.55 13.55 13.07
N ILE A 567 -16.32 14.86 12.96
CA ILE A 567 -15.36 15.58 13.80
C ILE A 567 -15.79 15.50 15.27
N GLU A 568 -17.04 15.84 15.59
CA GLU A 568 -17.57 15.82 16.96
C GLU A 568 -17.51 14.43 17.60
N ARG A 569 -17.70 13.36 16.81
CA ARG A 569 -17.64 11.97 17.32
C ARG A 569 -16.23 11.51 17.65
N GLU A 570 -15.24 11.91 16.85
CA GLU A 570 -13.89 11.34 16.90
C GLU A 570 -12.86 12.24 17.59
N PHE A 571 -13.05 13.56 17.55
CA PHE A 571 -12.11 14.54 18.09
C PHE A 571 -12.59 15.07 19.45
N HIS A 572 -12.15 14.42 20.54
CA HIS A 572 -12.53 14.77 21.91
C HIS A 572 -11.37 14.53 22.91
N PRO A 573 -11.40 15.10 24.14
CA PRO A 573 -10.27 15.04 25.09
C PRO A 573 -9.85 13.63 25.51
N GLU A 574 -10.82 12.71 25.57
CA GLU A 574 -10.58 11.30 25.91
C GLU A 574 -10.06 10.47 24.72
N ALA A 575 -9.97 11.05 23.52
CA ALA A 575 -9.49 10.35 22.34
C ALA A 575 -8.01 9.97 22.47
N SER A 576 -7.58 9.00 21.66
CA SER A 576 -6.17 8.59 21.64
C SER A 576 -5.26 9.78 21.39
N LEU A 577 -4.09 9.77 22.03
CA LEU A 577 -3.14 10.86 21.98
C LEU A 577 -2.71 11.23 20.55
N ASN A 578 -2.61 10.24 19.65
CA ASN A 578 -2.30 10.46 18.24
C ASN A 578 -3.48 11.11 17.48
N LEU A 579 -4.72 10.68 17.75
CA LEU A 579 -5.91 11.25 17.13
C LEU A 579 -6.10 12.73 17.52
N ARG A 580 -5.92 13.05 18.80
CA ARG A 580 -5.96 14.44 19.30
C ARG A 580 -4.96 15.33 18.56
N ARG A 581 -3.73 14.85 18.34
CA ARG A 581 -2.68 15.60 17.62
C ARG A 581 -2.99 15.81 16.15
N VAL A 582 -3.44 14.75 15.47
CA VAL A 582 -3.84 14.84 14.06
C VAL A 582 -5.00 15.84 13.94
N GLY A 583 -6.03 15.73 14.78
CA GLY A 583 -7.14 16.68 14.79
C GLY A 583 -6.69 18.12 14.97
N LEU A 584 -5.83 18.40 15.97
CA LEU A 584 -5.32 19.76 16.21
C LEU A 584 -4.55 20.33 15.01
N SER A 585 -3.77 19.49 14.32
CA SER A 585 -2.97 19.93 13.16
C SER A 585 -3.82 20.22 11.93
N TYR A 586 -4.88 19.46 11.69
CA TYR A 586 -5.68 19.58 10.46
C TYR A 586 -6.86 20.55 10.63
N LEU A 587 -7.52 20.55 11.80
CA LEU A 587 -8.70 21.37 12.06
C LEU A 587 -8.39 22.85 12.32
N SER A 588 -7.13 23.21 12.59
CA SER A 588 -6.76 24.59 12.94
C SER A 588 -7.19 25.63 11.90
N ARG A 589 -7.17 25.25 10.61
CA ARG A 589 -7.58 26.11 9.49
C ARG A 589 -9.09 26.17 9.28
N ASN A 590 -9.85 25.21 9.82
CA ASN A 590 -11.31 25.21 9.73
C ASN A 590 -11.93 26.21 10.73
N LEU A 591 -11.22 26.56 11.79
CA LEU A 591 -11.75 27.40 12.89
C LEU A 591 -12.19 28.80 12.44
N GLU A 592 -11.55 29.38 11.42
CA GLU A 592 -11.91 30.69 10.88
C GLU A 592 -13.35 30.73 10.35
N HIS A 593 -13.76 29.67 9.65
CA HIS A 593 -15.06 29.57 8.99
C HIS A 593 -16.10 28.81 9.83
N TYR A 594 -15.66 27.93 10.74
CA TYR A 594 -16.52 27.08 11.56
C TYR A 594 -16.25 27.31 13.04
N GLN A 595 -16.80 28.40 13.57
CA GLN A 595 -16.60 28.83 14.96
C GLN A 595 -17.17 27.85 16.00
N GLU A 596 -18.11 26.99 15.60
CA GLU A 596 -18.70 25.93 16.45
C GLU A 596 -17.66 24.88 16.88
N LEU A 597 -16.57 24.71 16.13
CA LEU A 597 -15.49 23.77 16.45
C LEU A 597 -14.49 24.31 17.48
N VAL A 598 -14.50 25.62 17.76
CA VAL A 598 -13.50 26.28 18.62
C VAL A 598 -13.50 25.74 20.06
N PRO A 599 -14.65 25.56 20.75
CA PRO A 599 -14.67 25.00 22.11
C PRO A 599 -14.05 23.59 22.16
N LEU A 600 -14.47 22.72 21.22
CA LEU A 600 -13.96 21.35 21.13
C LEU A 600 -12.45 21.30 20.87
N TYR A 601 -11.95 22.21 20.03
CA TYR A 601 -10.53 22.36 19.74
C TYR A 601 -9.72 22.72 20.98
N ILE A 602 -10.23 23.62 21.82
CA ILE A 602 -9.57 24.06 23.06
C ILE A 602 -9.57 22.95 24.10
N ASP A 603 -10.71 22.27 24.31
CA ASP A 603 -10.81 21.15 25.24
C ASP A 603 -9.77 20.06 24.93
N VAL A 604 -9.60 19.74 23.64
CA VAL A 604 -8.59 18.78 23.20
C VAL A 604 -7.17 19.33 23.38
N LEU A 605 -6.93 20.61 23.07
CA LEU A 605 -5.61 21.24 23.22
C LEU A 605 -5.13 21.19 24.67
N LEU A 606 -5.99 21.54 25.62
CA LEU A 606 -5.69 21.57 27.05
C LEU A 606 -5.54 20.17 27.66
N SER A 607 -6.02 19.12 26.98
CA SER A 607 -5.91 17.74 27.45
C SER A 607 -4.56 17.05 27.18
N LEU A 608 -3.63 17.71 26.47
CA LEU A 608 -2.35 17.11 26.04
C LEU A 608 -1.22 17.22 27.10
N PRO A 609 -0.40 16.15 27.30
CA PRO A 609 0.78 16.21 28.16
C PRO A 609 1.98 16.94 27.50
N ALA A 610 2.85 17.54 28.32
CA ALA A 610 3.87 18.54 27.93
C ALA A 610 5.16 18.04 27.19
N VAL A 611 5.37 16.74 26.92
CA VAL A 611 6.62 16.23 26.28
C VAL A 611 6.34 15.12 25.26
N LEU A 612 7.11 15.08 24.14
CA LEU A 612 6.89 14.17 23.00
C LEU A 612 8.13 13.74 22.19
N PRO A 613 8.18 12.46 21.68
CA PRO A 613 7.57 12.10 20.37
C PRO A 613 6.90 10.69 20.29
N ILE A 614 6.12 10.38 19.22
CA ILE A 614 5.54 9.03 18.91
C ILE A 614 5.62 8.69 17.41
N LEU A 615 6.03 7.46 17.10
CA LEU A 615 6.01 6.78 15.79
C LEU A 615 4.73 5.94 15.59
N GLY A 616 4.15 5.96 14.38
CA GLY A 616 2.99 5.13 14.00
C GLY A 616 3.39 3.74 13.47
N ALA A 617 2.55 2.73 13.72
CA ALA A 617 2.80 1.32 13.39
C ALA A 617 2.52 0.91 11.92
N SER A 618 2.18 1.86 11.03
CA SER A 618 1.83 1.61 9.62
C SER A 618 2.98 1.84 8.63
N GLY A 619 4.11 2.40 9.06
CA GLY A 619 5.21 2.81 8.17
C GLY A 619 4.93 4.10 7.39
N ALA A 620 3.79 4.75 7.61
CA ALA A 620 3.55 6.11 7.13
C ALA A 620 4.24 7.13 8.06
N VAL A 621 5.10 7.98 7.50
CA VAL A 621 5.66 9.13 8.21
C VAL A 621 4.59 10.22 8.25
N TYR A 622 3.78 10.23 9.30
CA TYR A 622 3.01 11.40 9.65
C TYR A 622 4.00 12.45 10.16
N GLN A 623 4.44 13.37 9.30
CA GLN A 623 4.88 14.66 9.80
C GLN A 623 3.66 15.25 10.50
N LEU A 624 3.58 15.07 11.82
CA LEU A 624 2.87 16.03 12.64
C LEU A 624 3.54 17.36 12.29
N LEU A 625 2.86 18.12 11.44
CA LEU A 625 3.20 19.51 11.27
C LEU A 625 3.28 20.06 12.70
N PRO A 626 4.37 20.76 13.09
CA PRO A 626 4.34 21.53 14.31
C PRO A 626 3.00 22.28 14.34
N LEU A 627 2.31 22.27 15.49
CA LEU A 627 1.02 22.96 15.68
C LEU A 627 0.99 24.18 14.79
N VAL A 628 0.17 24.12 13.75
CA VAL A 628 0.30 24.98 12.57
C VAL A 628 0.40 26.41 13.07
N THR A 629 1.41 27.16 12.63
CA THR A 629 1.66 28.55 13.06
C THR A 629 0.51 29.52 12.73
N ASN A 630 -0.52 29.02 12.05
CA ASN A 630 -1.65 29.77 11.52
C ASN A 630 -2.95 29.08 12.00
N TRP A 631 -3.42 29.46 13.18
CA TRP A 631 -4.80 29.23 13.64
C TRP A 631 -5.53 30.58 13.83
N ASP A 632 -6.84 30.57 14.03
CA ASP A 632 -7.60 31.78 14.39
C ASP A 632 -7.28 32.20 15.84
N SER A 633 -6.19 32.94 15.98
CA SER A 633 -5.69 33.43 17.27
C SER A 633 -6.71 34.27 18.03
N MET A 634 -7.60 34.96 17.31
CA MET A 634 -8.62 35.82 17.91
C MET A 634 -9.75 34.97 18.52
N ALA A 635 -10.29 34.03 17.74
CA ALA A 635 -11.36 33.14 18.22
C ALA A 635 -10.89 32.24 19.36
N ILE A 636 -9.72 31.59 19.20
CA ILE A 636 -9.15 30.70 20.21
C ILE A 636 -8.94 31.46 21.51
N ALA A 637 -8.26 32.60 21.47
CA ALA A 637 -7.97 33.34 22.68
C ALA A 637 -9.29 33.78 23.37
N LYS A 638 -10.25 34.36 22.61
CA LYS A 638 -11.54 34.77 23.18
C LYS A 638 -12.27 33.61 23.85
N GLN A 639 -12.35 32.46 23.22
CA GLN A 639 -13.05 31.30 23.76
C GLN A 639 -12.39 30.80 25.04
N VAL A 640 -11.06 30.62 25.04
CA VAL A 640 -10.30 30.23 26.24
C VAL A 640 -10.55 31.22 27.39
N PHE A 641 -10.54 32.53 27.10
CA PHE A 641 -10.83 33.56 28.10
C PHE A 641 -12.27 33.48 28.60
N TYR A 642 -13.27 33.28 27.75
CA TYR A 642 -14.67 33.19 28.19
C TYR A 642 -14.93 32.01 29.12
N GLU A 643 -14.25 30.88 28.92
CA GLU A 643 -14.32 29.71 29.79
C GLU A 643 -13.66 29.94 31.15
N HIS A 644 -12.58 30.74 31.19
CA HIS A 644 -11.74 30.91 32.39
C HIS A 644 -11.85 32.27 33.08
N LYS A 645 -12.61 33.24 32.52
CA LYS A 645 -12.70 34.62 33.05
C LYS A 645 -13.25 34.73 34.47
N ASN A 646 -14.00 33.73 34.91
CA ASN A 646 -14.60 33.69 36.25
C ASN A 646 -13.68 33.05 37.30
N ASN A 647 -12.52 32.53 36.88
CA ASN A 647 -11.57 31.90 37.80
C ASN A 647 -10.77 32.98 38.54
N ASN A 648 -10.62 32.80 39.86
CA ASN A 648 -9.88 33.73 40.72
C ASN A 648 -8.36 33.62 40.59
N SER A 649 -7.86 32.61 39.87
CA SER A 649 -6.43 32.38 39.63
C SER A 649 -6.19 32.11 38.15
N ALA A 650 -5.08 32.63 37.62
CA ALA A 650 -4.68 32.35 36.25
C ALA A 650 -4.08 30.95 36.12
N ASP A 651 -4.51 30.21 35.10
CA ASP A 651 -3.99 28.89 34.78
C ASP A 651 -2.76 29.03 33.85
N PRO A 652 -1.62 28.36 34.15
CA PRO A 652 -0.42 28.42 33.32
C PRO A 652 -0.62 27.91 31.89
N ASP A 653 -1.42 26.87 31.68
CA ASP A 653 -1.64 26.29 30.34
C ASP A 653 -2.51 27.23 29.49
N VAL A 654 -3.51 27.85 30.12
CA VAL A 654 -4.35 28.89 29.49
C VAL A 654 -3.51 30.11 29.09
N LEU A 655 -2.66 30.62 29.98
CA LEU A 655 -1.79 31.76 29.67
C LEU A 655 -0.77 31.44 28.58
N LEU A 656 -0.30 30.20 28.51
CA LEU A 656 0.60 29.75 27.44
C LEU A 656 -0.10 29.78 26.08
N VAL A 657 -1.34 29.29 25.99
CA VAL A 657 -2.14 29.36 24.75
C VAL A 657 -2.39 30.81 24.35
N ILE A 658 -2.79 31.67 25.29
CA ILE A 658 -2.99 33.11 25.03
C ILE A 658 -1.69 33.74 24.52
N LEU A 659 -0.55 33.46 25.17
CA LEU A 659 0.76 33.97 24.72
C LEU A 659 1.07 33.57 23.27
N LYS A 660 0.82 32.32 22.89
CA LYS A 660 1.02 31.87 21.51
C LYS A 660 0.10 32.58 20.50
N CYS A 661 -1.14 32.87 20.87
CA CYS A 661 -2.03 33.71 20.05
C CYS A 661 -1.48 35.13 19.87
N PHE A 662 -0.96 35.76 20.94
CA PHE A 662 -0.35 37.09 20.87
C PHE A 662 0.92 37.11 20.01
N GLU A 663 1.79 36.12 20.15
CA GLU A 663 3.01 35.98 19.32
C GLU A 663 2.65 35.86 17.83
N GLN A 664 1.66 35.04 17.48
CA GLN A 664 1.22 34.87 16.08
C GLN A 664 0.62 36.18 15.51
N LEU A 665 -0.23 36.88 16.27
CA LEU A 665 -0.82 38.14 15.81
C LEU A 665 0.24 39.23 15.59
N LEU A 666 1.28 39.25 16.44
CA LEU A 666 2.42 40.15 16.26
C LEU A 666 3.24 39.77 15.01
N HIS A 667 3.54 38.49 14.81
CA HIS A 667 4.28 37.99 13.64
C HIS A 667 3.55 38.23 12.31
N THR A 668 2.22 38.17 12.31
CA THR A 668 1.38 38.47 11.14
C THR A 668 1.10 39.98 10.96
N ASN A 669 1.73 40.83 11.78
CA ASN A 669 1.62 42.29 11.77
C ASN A 669 0.19 42.82 11.96
N GLN A 670 -0.67 42.08 12.67
CA GLN A 670 -2.05 42.45 12.97
C GLN A 670 -2.16 43.26 14.27
N GLN A 671 -1.53 44.44 14.31
CA GLN A 671 -1.44 45.27 15.51
C GLN A 671 -2.81 45.63 16.12
N LEU A 672 -3.81 45.93 15.29
CA LEU A 672 -5.17 46.24 15.77
C LEU A 672 -5.80 45.07 16.53
N ASN A 673 -5.60 43.85 16.04
CA ASN A 673 -6.13 42.63 16.67
C ASN A 673 -5.46 42.38 18.02
N VAL A 674 -4.15 42.61 18.14
CA VAL A 674 -3.44 42.53 19.43
C VAL A 674 -4.01 43.54 20.43
N ARG A 675 -4.28 44.78 20.00
CA ARG A 675 -4.86 45.83 20.86
C ARG A 675 -6.24 45.45 21.37
N MET A 676 -7.12 45.01 20.47
CA MET A 676 -8.48 44.59 20.82
C MET A 676 -8.47 43.38 21.76
N LEU A 677 -7.58 42.42 21.51
CA LEU A 677 -7.47 41.21 22.32
C LEU A 677 -6.96 41.52 23.73
N TYR A 678 -5.93 42.37 23.84
CA TYR A 678 -5.40 42.80 25.14
C TYR A 678 -6.44 43.56 25.97
N ASP A 679 -7.18 44.48 25.35
CA ASP A 679 -8.21 45.25 26.07
C ASP A 679 -9.29 44.34 26.70
N GLN A 680 -9.65 43.26 26.00
CA GLN A 680 -10.60 42.25 26.48
C GLN A 680 -10.02 41.37 27.60
N MET A 681 -8.73 41.05 27.54
CA MET A 681 -8.09 40.04 28.41
C MET A 681 -7.29 40.60 29.57
N LYS A 682 -7.04 41.91 29.62
CA LYS A 682 -6.13 42.56 30.59
C LYS A 682 -6.36 42.15 32.04
N ASN A 683 -7.61 41.92 32.45
CA ASN A 683 -7.94 41.48 33.82
C ASN A 683 -7.33 40.10 34.13
N TYR A 684 -7.47 39.16 33.20
CA TYR A 684 -6.98 37.79 33.37
C TYR A 684 -5.46 37.71 33.25
N VAL A 685 -4.86 38.50 32.35
CA VAL A 685 -3.39 38.62 32.23
C VAL A 685 -2.78 39.11 33.55
N VAL A 686 -3.41 40.10 34.20
CA VAL A 686 -2.96 40.65 35.48
C VAL A 686 -2.99 39.61 36.61
N LEU A 687 -4.00 38.72 36.65
CA LEU A 687 -4.06 37.64 37.64
C LEU A 687 -2.82 36.71 37.58
N GLY A 688 -2.20 36.56 36.41
CA GLY A 688 -1.01 35.74 36.24
C GLY A 688 0.25 36.28 36.91
N PHE A 689 0.28 37.55 37.33
CA PHE A 689 1.42 38.09 38.10
C PHE A 689 1.49 37.53 39.53
N ALA A 690 0.41 36.94 40.05
CA ALA A 690 0.36 36.42 41.42
C ALA A 690 1.26 35.19 41.65
N SER A 691 1.42 34.31 40.65
CA SER A 691 2.20 33.06 40.75
C SER A 691 3.49 33.10 39.93
N ALA A 692 4.57 32.48 40.42
CA ALA A 692 5.87 32.49 39.77
C ALA A 692 5.90 31.82 38.39
N ASN A 693 5.11 30.75 38.20
CA ASN A 693 5.06 30.01 36.94
C ASN A 693 4.29 30.78 35.85
N THR A 694 3.25 31.52 36.25
CA THR A 694 2.39 32.31 35.35
C THR A 694 2.93 33.72 35.10
N CYS A 695 3.71 34.28 36.03
CA CYS A 695 4.23 35.65 35.97
C CYS A 695 5.08 35.89 34.71
N LYS A 696 5.91 34.91 34.34
CA LYS A 696 6.72 34.97 33.10
C LYS A 696 5.87 35.00 31.83
N LEU A 697 4.77 34.24 31.81
CA LEU A 697 3.84 34.19 30.68
C LEU A 697 3.09 35.52 30.56
N SER A 698 2.52 36.01 31.66
CA SER A 698 1.84 37.32 31.71
C SER A 698 2.75 38.48 31.32
N ALA A 699 4.00 38.50 31.79
CA ALA A 699 4.98 39.52 31.40
C ALA A 699 5.30 39.48 29.90
N SER A 700 5.35 38.28 29.30
CA SER A 700 5.60 38.11 27.87
C SER A 700 4.41 38.60 27.03
N ILE A 701 3.17 38.29 27.43
CA ILE A 701 1.94 38.82 26.80
C ILE A 701 1.93 40.35 26.88
N PHE A 702 2.26 40.90 28.06
CA PHE A 702 2.31 42.33 28.29
C PHE A 702 3.32 43.03 27.39
N ARG A 703 4.53 42.47 27.24
CA ARG A 703 5.55 43.02 26.33
C ARG A 703 5.05 43.09 24.88
N ILE A 704 4.38 42.04 24.40
CA ILE A 704 3.80 42.02 23.05
C ILE A 704 2.72 43.09 22.91
N ALA A 705 1.85 43.24 23.92
CA ALA A 705 0.81 44.26 23.92
C ALA A 705 1.38 45.68 23.91
N VAL A 706 2.40 45.97 24.73
CA VAL A 706 3.08 47.28 24.76
C VAL A 706 3.74 47.60 23.42
N ALA A 707 4.42 46.62 22.81
CA ALA A 707 5.01 46.79 21.47
C ALA A 707 3.94 47.09 20.40
N ALA A 708 2.79 46.42 20.45
CA ALA A 708 1.68 46.69 19.52
C ALA A 708 0.94 48.02 19.79
N LEU A 709 1.01 48.53 21.02
CA LEU A 709 0.41 49.80 21.46
C LEU A 709 1.35 51.00 21.29
N ASP A 710 2.57 50.81 20.81
CA ASP A 710 3.49 51.91 20.55
C ASP A 710 2.90 52.88 19.51
N GLY A 711 2.92 54.18 19.82
CA GLY A 711 2.23 55.22 19.06
C GLY A 711 0.72 55.36 19.34
N SER A 712 0.15 54.66 20.32
CA SER A 712 -1.24 54.87 20.78
C SER A 712 -1.34 55.70 22.07
N ASP A 713 -2.46 56.40 22.24
CA ASP A 713 -2.75 57.19 23.45
C ASP A 713 -3.10 56.32 24.68
N THR A 714 -3.24 55.00 24.51
CA THR A 714 -3.62 54.10 25.60
C THR A 714 -2.46 53.86 26.56
N ASP A 715 -2.59 54.34 27.80
CA ASP A 715 -1.63 54.11 28.87
C ASP A 715 -2.01 52.88 29.71
N VAL A 716 -1.35 51.77 29.43
CA VAL A 716 -1.59 50.48 30.11
C VAL A 716 -1.18 50.53 31.58
N PHE A 717 -0.24 51.38 31.96
CA PHE A 717 0.29 51.47 33.33
C PHE A 717 -0.61 52.27 34.28
N GLN A 718 -1.69 52.88 33.77
CA GLN A 718 -2.76 53.48 34.59
C GLN A 718 -3.84 52.48 35.00
N TYR A 719 -3.77 51.25 34.50
CA TYR A 719 -4.79 50.26 34.78
C TYR A 719 -4.74 49.83 36.25
N ALA A 720 -5.79 50.15 37.03
CA ALA A 720 -5.80 50.00 38.48
C ALA A 720 -5.43 48.58 38.95
N ALA A 721 -6.02 47.53 38.37
CA ALA A 721 -5.73 46.16 38.78
C ALA A 721 -4.27 45.75 38.50
N LEU A 722 -3.65 46.29 37.44
CA LEU A 722 -2.23 46.09 37.19
C LEU A 722 -1.40 46.76 38.29
N VAL A 723 -1.71 48.00 38.65
CA VAL A 723 -1.01 48.73 39.72
C VAL A 723 -1.15 47.98 41.05
N ASP A 724 -2.34 47.49 41.38
CA ASP A 724 -2.57 46.70 42.60
C ASP A 724 -1.76 45.39 42.61
N ALA A 725 -1.68 44.70 41.46
CA ALA A 725 -0.87 43.49 41.32
C ALA A 725 0.63 43.78 41.45
N LEU A 726 1.11 44.89 40.87
CA LEU A 726 2.50 45.34 41.01
C LEU A 726 2.81 45.71 42.47
N GLN A 727 1.87 46.35 43.17
CA GLN A 727 2.01 46.71 44.58
C GLN A 727 2.22 45.47 45.46
N GLN A 728 1.49 44.38 45.20
CA GLN A 728 1.64 43.13 45.95
C GLN A 728 2.98 42.42 45.73
N LEU A 729 3.71 42.76 44.66
CA LEU A 729 5.02 42.19 44.34
C LEU A 729 6.18 42.98 44.92
N ILE A 730 5.94 44.14 45.54
CA ILE A 730 6.99 44.96 46.15
C ILE A 730 7.35 44.34 47.50
N THR A 731 8.48 43.63 47.53
CA THR A 731 9.03 43.00 48.72
C THR A 731 10.51 43.36 48.89
N ARG A 732 11.04 43.11 50.10
CA ARG A 732 12.47 43.23 50.37
C ARG A 732 13.28 42.07 49.78
N ASP A 733 12.61 41.05 49.24
CA ASP A 733 13.25 39.88 48.64
C ASP A 733 13.59 40.15 47.18
N VAL A 734 14.85 40.47 46.93
CA VAL A 734 15.41 40.75 45.61
C VAL A 734 15.49 39.46 44.77
N GLU A 735 15.44 38.28 45.40
CA GLU A 735 15.47 36.98 44.73
C GLU A 735 14.08 36.46 44.32
N ASP A 736 13.00 37.18 44.62
CA ASP A 736 11.67 36.82 44.14
C ASP A 736 11.62 36.88 42.60
N VAL A 737 11.49 35.70 41.98
CA VAL A 737 11.43 35.52 40.52
C VAL A 737 10.32 36.38 39.90
N ARG A 738 9.20 36.61 40.60
CA ARG A 738 8.10 37.46 40.12
C ARG A 738 8.53 38.92 40.08
N GLN A 739 9.17 39.40 41.14
CA GLN A 739 9.71 40.76 41.24
C GLN A 739 10.76 41.02 40.15
N GLN A 740 11.71 40.08 39.97
CA GLN A 740 12.71 40.16 38.89
C GLN A 740 12.07 40.19 37.49
N THR A 741 11.07 39.34 37.24
CA THR A 741 10.38 39.25 35.95
C THR A 741 9.63 40.55 35.63
N VAL A 742 8.92 41.10 36.60
CA VAL A 742 8.15 42.34 36.43
C VAL A 742 9.05 43.56 36.27
N VAL A 743 10.12 43.67 37.05
CA VAL A 743 11.05 44.80 36.89
C VAL A 743 11.74 44.74 35.53
N LYS A 744 12.13 43.55 35.07
CA LYS A 744 12.64 43.36 33.70
C LYS A 744 11.62 43.80 32.65
N MET A 745 10.35 43.40 32.79
CA MET A 745 9.26 43.83 31.91
C MET A 745 9.10 45.36 31.87
N LEU A 746 9.14 46.03 33.03
CA LEU A 746 9.07 47.49 33.11
C LEU A 746 10.30 48.16 32.48
N HIS A 747 11.49 47.60 32.68
CA HIS A 747 12.72 48.11 32.09
C HIS A 747 12.69 47.99 30.57
N ASP A 748 12.25 46.83 30.05
CA ASP A 748 12.07 46.61 28.62
C ASP A 748 11.07 47.60 28.00
N ALA A 749 9.99 47.94 28.71
CA ALA A 749 9.03 48.96 28.28
C ALA A 749 9.62 50.38 28.36
N HIS A 750 10.41 50.69 29.38
CA HIS A 750 11.07 51.99 29.56
C HIS A 750 12.05 52.30 28.41
N VAL A 751 12.75 51.28 27.90
CA VAL A 751 13.71 51.44 26.79
C VAL A 751 13.03 51.51 25.41
N LEU A 752 11.75 51.14 25.30
CA LEU A 752 11.05 51.01 24.02
C LEU A 752 10.85 52.36 23.30
N SER A 753 10.32 53.37 23.99
CA SER A 753 10.12 54.72 23.46
C SER A 753 10.09 55.77 24.58
N SER A 754 10.35 57.04 24.25
CA SER A 754 10.35 58.12 25.24
C SER A 754 8.99 58.30 25.94
N VAL A 755 7.90 58.03 25.24
CA VAL A 755 6.54 58.05 25.78
C VAL A 755 6.34 56.94 26.81
N TRP A 756 6.82 55.73 26.52
CA TRP A 756 6.76 54.63 27.49
C TRP A 756 7.69 54.85 28.69
N ALA A 757 8.84 55.48 28.50
CA ALA A 757 9.74 55.85 29.59
C ALA A 757 9.03 56.73 30.64
N GLU A 758 8.30 57.76 30.19
CA GLU A 758 7.52 58.65 31.07
C GLU A 758 6.38 57.89 31.78
N ARG A 759 5.64 57.05 31.05
CA ARG A 759 4.53 56.25 31.62
C ARG A 759 5.01 55.26 32.68
N VAL A 760 6.14 54.59 32.46
CA VAL A 760 6.75 53.66 33.43
C VAL A 760 7.21 54.42 34.68
N LEU A 761 7.94 55.53 34.53
CA LEU A 761 8.40 56.34 35.68
C LEU A 761 7.24 56.86 36.52
N ARG A 762 6.15 57.30 35.86
CA ARG A 762 4.93 57.71 36.54
C ARG A 762 4.28 56.56 37.33
N CYS A 763 4.23 55.36 36.76
CA CYS A 763 3.72 54.17 37.44
C CYS A 763 4.56 53.82 38.67
N VAL A 764 5.89 53.81 38.53
CA VAL A 764 6.81 53.52 39.65
C VAL A 764 6.73 54.60 40.74
N SER A 765 6.59 55.87 40.37
CA SER A 765 6.36 56.96 41.34
C SER A 765 5.02 56.79 42.08
N ASN A 766 3.98 56.30 41.40
CA ASN A 766 2.70 56.02 42.05
C ASN A 766 2.82 54.85 43.05
N LEU A 767 3.52 53.77 42.66
CA LEU A 767 3.82 52.64 43.54
C LEU A 767 4.63 53.07 44.77
N ARG A 768 5.60 53.97 44.61
CA ARG A 768 6.35 54.57 45.73
C ARG A 768 5.44 55.30 46.72
N SER A 769 4.45 56.03 46.22
CA SER A 769 3.54 56.81 47.08
C SER A 769 2.54 55.95 47.86
N THR A 770 2.29 54.73 47.40
CA THR A 770 1.27 53.81 47.94
C THR A 770 1.88 52.69 48.82
N CYS A 771 3.19 52.48 48.76
CA CYS A 771 3.90 51.47 49.54
C CYS A 771 4.62 52.04 50.78
N ASP A 772 4.92 51.16 51.73
CA ASP A 772 5.83 51.48 52.84
C ASP A 772 7.21 51.90 52.30
N ALA A 773 7.71 53.05 52.77
CA ALA A 773 8.89 53.70 52.22
C ALA A 773 10.17 52.86 52.38
N ASP A 774 10.30 52.13 53.49
CA ASP A 774 11.46 51.29 53.76
C ASP A 774 11.44 50.01 52.92
N THR A 775 10.25 49.43 52.72
CA THR A 775 10.06 48.25 51.87
C THR A 775 10.27 48.56 50.40
N PHE A 776 9.81 49.72 49.93
CA PHE A 776 10.02 50.17 48.55
C PHE A 776 11.52 50.42 48.25
N LYS A 777 12.24 51.12 49.15
CA LYS A 777 13.68 51.38 48.99
C LYS A 777 14.53 50.12 48.92
N ALA A 778 14.11 49.07 49.64
CA ALA A 778 14.79 47.77 49.63
C ALA A 778 14.37 46.86 48.46
N SER A 779 13.40 47.27 47.64
CA SER A 779 12.89 46.47 46.52
C SER A 779 13.70 46.66 45.24
N LEU A 780 13.62 45.68 44.34
CA LEU A 780 14.30 45.72 43.04
C LEU A 780 13.78 46.85 42.13
N PHE A 781 12.58 47.38 42.39
CA PHE A 781 12.00 48.52 41.68
C PHE A 781 12.78 49.82 41.95
N SER A 782 13.09 50.14 43.21
CA SER A 782 13.86 51.34 43.56
C SER A 782 15.30 51.26 43.05
N ILE A 783 15.91 50.06 43.15
CA ILE A 783 17.29 49.82 42.69
C ILE A 783 17.43 50.04 41.17
N THR A 784 16.44 49.60 40.38
CA THR A 784 16.55 49.59 38.91
C THR A 784 16.22 50.93 38.27
N PHE A 785 15.32 51.73 38.86
CA PHE A 785 14.86 52.99 38.28
C PHE A 785 15.42 54.25 38.97
N GLU A 786 16.36 54.08 39.92
CA GLU A 786 17.06 55.15 40.65
C GLU A 786 16.12 56.26 41.18
N LEU A 787 15.01 55.85 41.79
CA LEU A 787 13.97 56.74 42.35
C LEU A 787 14.06 56.91 43.87
#